data_AF-A0A4Z1P6K0-F1
#
_entry.id   AF-A0A4Z1P6K0-F1
#
_cell.length_a   1.000
_cell.length_b   1.000
_cell.length_c   1.000
_cell.angle_alpha   90.00
_cell.angle_beta   90.00
_cell.angle_gamma   90.00
#
_symmetry.space_group_name_H-M   'P 1'
#
loop_
_entity.id
_entity.type
_entity.pdbx_description
1 polymer ?
#
loop_
_entity_poly.entity_id
_entity_poly.type
_entity_poly.pdbx_seq_one_letter_code
_entity_poly.pdbx_strand_id
1 'polypeptide(L)'
;MGCDYALVHVKYTIPPAIALSIFYRPLMTYLDVYKIIFLVTIAVVSTIPWDSYLIRNKIWTYPPDAILGPTLLDIPAEELFFFVIQTYTTSLLYLIFNKPTFHPIYLTSERPGSTSSGSDTRQWRLQKYAGQTVLVLGLSAAWLMFSSGGTGTYMGLIVGWAFPFLLFLTLAYQFLIGLPWTNTMLPIVLPTVYLWIVDTLALRRGTWVIENGTKFGIHLWPGLEIEEAFFFLATNMLIVFGMTAFDNALAVLHTFCPPDWVAPHFPSAVLLMKALLKPVSQYDDGRIMGLQEAVSRLRRKSRSFYLASGAFQGKLRIDLIILYSFCRVADDLVDDSESVEEARMWIDKLKEFLDMNYSAEVDREVIQEFVDKNFPVQARSALLMLPTLILSRQPLYDLLKGFEMDLEFSAAAENDSYPIETETDLDLYGARVAGTVAELCLDLVFADCPHQTSLEERKGILRAGAAMGIALQYVNISRDISVDAEMKRVYIPSQWLLDEGLTPEDVIKNPRGPRIESTRKRLLERAFKIYEESKVALDKLPFQAKGPMRVAVESYMEIGRVLGEGKFPTKRGRATVPKLRRIKDIRTNTLRCRDRESDYDRKDESKDGHCAGVGGVSTAARLAKAGFKVTVVEKNDFTGGRCSLLHHGAYRFDQGPSLLLLPHFFAETYRDLDTTLLEEGVDIVQCAPNYNIWFGDGENFKLSTDLATMKTEIEKWEGKDGFERYLAFLDESHKHYELSVTHVLRKNFTSLLSMCRPSFLRHLVALHPFESIYSRASRYFWTERMRRVFTFGSMYMGMSPFDAPGTYSLLQYTELAEGIWYPKGGFHKVIEGLVNVGERFGVEYRLSTPIAKIALSADNKRATGVVLEDGTTLTADTVVCNADLIYAYNNLLPPTSYAKSLNKRDTSCSSLSFYWGLSRIVPELSAHNIFLADEYKNSFDSIFKDHLIPQDPSFYVNVPSRVDPTAAPPGCDSIVILVPVGHLISDASATHNGSLDSPGKTKQDWPTLRSRARAQVLKTIQTRIGVDLGPLIVHEQTNDPLTWKQTFNLDRGAILGLSHSFFNVLSFRPKTRHEEGIKGLYFVGASTHPGTGVPICLAGGKIVATQVLQDQGLEVPWPAGGMLEPAVNATSKEKKEIDELHRPLTIFGWIVRILIGILVVGLFIALWVNAMWMDSMAWTPIPWAEEHLYQGPEVSGQLWEGTWFGRTIERFYEVAGGM
;
A
#
# COMPACT_ATOMS: atom_id res chain seq x y z
N MET A 1 -32.86 19.60 -8.98
CA MET A 1 -32.21 18.47 -9.71
C MET A 1 -32.09 17.37 -8.68
N GLY A 2 -32.55 16.15 -8.98
CA GLY A 2 -32.68 15.02 -8.05
C GLY A 2 -31.37 14.54 -7.43
N CYS A 3 -30.76 15.33 -6.56
CA CYS A 3 -29.40 15.11 -6.08
C CYS A 3 -29.21 15.45 -4.59
N ASP A 4 -30.20 16.00 -3.89
CA ASP A 4 -29.97 16.55 -2.55
C ASP A 4 -29.69 15.48 -1.49
N TYR A 5 -30.27 14.28 -1.59
CA TYR A 5 -29.88 13.15 -0.74
C TYR A 5 -28.44 12.68 -1.05
N ALA A 6 -28.11 12.47 -2.33
CA ALA A 6 -26.73 12.15 -2.74
C ALA A 6 -25.70 13.22 -2.28
N LEU A 7 -26.09 14.50 -2.25
CA LEU A 7 -25.26 15.60 -1.74
C LEU A 7 -25.10 15.57 -0.21
N VAL A 8 -26.05 15.02 0.56
CA VAL A 8 -25.86 14.75 2.00
C VAL A 8 -24.73 13.73 2.17
N HIS A 9 -24.71 12.64 1.42
CA HIS A 9 -23.63 11.64 1.52
C HIS A 9 -22.26 12.19 1.16
N VAL A 10 -22.16 12.90 0.03
CA VAL A 10 -20.90 13.49 -0.46
C VAL A 10 -20.33 14.52 0.52
N LYS A 11 -21.18 15.27 1.23
CA LYS A 11 -20.77 16.30 2.20
C LYS A 11 -20.51 15.76 3.60
N TYR A 12 -21.25 14.73 4.04
CA TYR A 12 -21.29 14.35 5.46
C TYR A 12 -20.98 12.88 5.76
N THR A 13 -21.42 11.88 4.99
CA THR A 13 -21.15 10.46 5.34
C THR A 13 -19.86 9.92 4.73
N ILE A 14 -19.55 10.29 3.49
CA ILE A 14 -18.36 9.80 2.76
C ILE A 14 -17.05 10.38 3.32
N PRO A 15 -16.92 11.69 3.66
CA PRO A 15 -15.65 12.23 4.14
C PRO A 15 -15.16 11.64 5.49
N PRO A 16 -16.00 11.43 6.53
CA PRO A 16 -15.60 10.74 7.75
C PRO A 16 -15.21 9.28 7.50
N ALA A 17 -15.93 8.56 6.64
CA ALA A 17 -15.58 7.20 6.24
C ALA A 17 -14.16 7.15 5.65
N ILE A 18 -13.86 8.00 4.66
CA ILE A 18 -12.52 8.11 4.05
C ILE A 18 -11.45 8.46 5.09
N ALA A 19 -11.73 9.40 6.01
CA ALA A 19 -10.78 9.79 7.05
C ALA A 19 -10.46 8.63 8.02
N LEU A 20 -11.47 7.88 8.45
CA LEU A 20 -11.30 6.70 9.29
C LEU A 20 -10.61 5.55 8.53
N SER A 21 -10.93 5.34 7.24
CA SER A 21 -10.22 4.38 6.39
C SER A 21 -8.72 4.70 6.31
N ILE A 22 -8.35 5.96 6.04
CA ILE A 22 -6.95 6.39 5.97
C ILE A 22 -6.24 6.23 7.32
N PHE A 23 -6.93 6.51 8.43
CA PHE A 23 -6.39 6.34 9.78
C PHE A 23 -6.16 4.87 10.14
N TYR A 24 -7.12 3.98 9.85
CA TYR A 24 -7.06 2.57 10.23
C TYR A 24 -6.28 1.67 9.25
N ARG A 25 -6.09 2.10 7.99
CA ARG A 25 -5.40 1.34 6.92
C ARG A 25 -4.07 0.67 7.35
N PRO A 26 -3.18 1.28 8.15
CA PRO A 26 -1.93 0.63 8.58
C PRO A 26 -2.12 -0.57 9.52
N LEU A 27 -3.32 -0.76 10.10
CA LEU A 27 -3.66 -1.81 11.05
C LEU A 27 -4.74 -2.78 10.52
N MET A 28 -5.31 -2.51 9.36
CA MET A 28 -6.41 -3.29 8.76
C MET A 28 -5.93 -4.71 8.36
N THR A 29 -6.63 -5.74 8.84
CA THR A 29 -6.41 -7.15 8.42
C THR A 29 -7.51 -7.64 7.48
N TYR A 30 -7.29 -8.79 6.82
CA TYR A 30 -8.35 -9.46 6.05
C TYR A 30 -9.57 -9.83 6.92
N LEU A 31 -9.35 -10.20 8.19
CA LEU A 31 -10.42 -10.52 9.13
C LEU A 31 -11.23 -9.28 9.53
N ASP A 32 -10.59 -8.11 9.66
CA ASP A 32 -11.29 -6.84 9.90
C ASP A 32 -12.16 -6.45 8.69
N VAL A 33 -11.65 -6.61 7.46
CA VAL A 33 -12.42 -6.40 6.22
C VAL A 33 -13.59 -7.39 6.12
N TYR A 34 -13.37 -8.66 6.48
CA TYR A 34 -14.43 -9.68 6.48
C TYR A 34 -15.58 -9.33 7.44
N LYS A 35 -15.28 -8.88 8.67
CA LYS A 35 -16.29 -8.41 9.63
C LYS A 35 -17.14 -7.27 9.08
N ILE A 36 -16.50 -6.28 8.44
CA ILE A 36 -17.19 -5.13 7.86
C ILE A 36 -18.14 -5.59 6.74
N ILE A 37 -17.65 -6.40 5.79
CA ILE A 37 -18.46 -6.91 4.68
C ILE A 37 -19.63 -7.77 5.21
N PHE A 38 -19.37 -8.63 6.19
CA PHE A 38 -20.38 -9.49 6.83
C PHE A 38 -21.52 -8.69 7.45
N LEU A 39 -21.22 -7.64 8.24
CA LEU A 39 -22.25 -6.80 8.84
C LEU A 39 -22.93 -5.86 7.86
N VAL A 40 -22.21 -5.31 6.87
CA VAL A 40 -22.84 -4.55 5.77
C VAL A 40 -23.86 -5.42 5.02
N THR A 41 -23.52 -6.69 4.77
CA THR A 41 -24.45 -7.65 4.13
C THR A 41 -25.67 -7.91 5.00
N ILE A 42 -25.49 -8.13 6.30
CA ILE A 42 -26.61 -8.36 7.24
C ILE A 42 -27.50 -7.12 7.34
N ALA A 43 -26.93 -5.92 7.50
CA ALA A 43 -27.67 -4.68 7.67
C ALA A 43 -28.55 -4.37 6.45
N VAL A 44 -28.00 -4.41 5.24
CA VAL A 44 -28.77 -4.15 4.01
C VAL A 44 -29.86 -5.21 3.80
N VAL A 45 -29.59 -6.48 4.09
CA VAL A 45 -30.61 -7.54 3.94
C VAL A 45 -31.71 -7.45 5.02
N SER A 46 -31.40 -6.94 6.22
CA SER A 46 -32.38 -6.82 7.30
C SER A 46 -33.22 -5.54 7.27
N THR A 47 -32.76 -4.45 6.62
CA THR A 47 -33.54 -3.20 6.51
C THR A 47 -34.52 -3.22 5.34
N ILE A 48 -34.16 -3.84 4.20
CA ILE A 48 -34.97 -3.85 2.97
C ILE A 48 -36.47 -4.17 3.19
N PRO A 49 -36.88 -5.19 3.98
CA PRO A 49 -38.30 -5.47 4.21
C PRO A 49 -39.02 -4.37 5.01
N TRP A 50 -38.29 -3.68 5.89
CA TRP A 50 -38.79 -2.62 6.77
C TRP A 50 -38.87 -1.28 6.04
N ASP A 51 -37.79 -0.87 5.35
CA ASP A 51 -37.76 0.34 4.51
C ASP A 51 -38.89 0.32 3.46
N SER A 52 -39.02 -0.80 2.74
CA SER A 52 -40.06 -0.99 1.72
C SER A 52 -41.46 -0.89 2.32
N TYR A 53 -41.68 -1.39 3.54
CA TYR A 53 -42.94 -1.23 4.26
C TYR A 53 -43.21 0.23 4.65
N LEU A 54 -42.22 0.95 5.20
CA LEU A 54 -42.37 2.36 5.58
C LEU A 54 -42.75 3.24 4.38
N ILE A 55 -42.10 3.04 3.24
CA ILE A 55 -42.32 3.83 2.02
C ILE A 55 -43.70 3.50 1.41
N ARG A 56 -44.06 2.21 1.32
CA ARG A 56 -45.37 1.79 0.77
C ARG A 56 -46.56 2.29 1.59
N ASN A 57 -46.41 2.34 2.91
CA ASN A 57 -47.44 2.87 3.81
C ASN A 57 -47.34 4.40 4.01
N LYS A 58 -46.45 5.08 3.27
CA LYS A 58 -46.20 6.54 3.34
C LYS A 58 -45.84 7.04 4.75
N ILE A 59 -45.15 6.24 5.54
CA ILE A 59 -44.61 6.66 6.84
C ILE A 59 -43.35 7.50 6.60
N TRP A 60 -42.53 7.08 5.65
CA TRP A 60 -41.49 7.90 5.02
C TRP A 60 -41.88 8.28 3.59
N THR A 61 -41.56 9.50 3.19
CA THR A 61 -41.73 10.00 1.82
C THR A 61 -40.51 10.81 1.39
N TYR A 62 -40.15 10.70 0.11
CA TYR A 62 -39.04 11.45 -0.50
C TYR A 62 -39.62 12.35 -1.62
N PRO A 63 -39.24 13.64 -1.69
CA PRO A 63 -39.62 14.49 -2.81
C PRO A 63 -39.11 13.92 -4.15
N PRO A 64 -39.92 13.94 -5.24
CA PRO A 64 -39.50 13.44 -6.56
C PRO A 64 -38.25 14.14 -7.14
N ASP A 65 -37.90 15.31 -6.61
CA ASP A 65 -36.76 16.14 -6.99
C ASP A 65 -35.60 16.13 -5.97
N ALA A 66 -35.65 15.26 -4.95
CA ALA A 66 -34.57 15.05 -3.96
C ALA A 66 -33.66 13.84 -4.26
N ILE A 67 -34.18 12.82 -4.95
CA ILE A 67 -33.51 11.52 -5.22
C ILE A 67 -33.07 11.36 -6.68
N LEU A 68 -32.05 10.54 -6.93
CA LEU A 68 -31.44 10.30 -8.24
C LEU A 68 -32.29 9.45 -9.21
N GLY A 69 -33.36 8.82 -8.71
CA GLY A 69 -34.33 8.04 -9.52
C GLY A 69 -34.25 6.50 -9.49
N PRO A 70 -33.12 5.81 -9.23
CA PRO A 70 -33.11 4.35 -9.14
C PRO A 70 -33.63 3.88 -7.77
N THR A 71 -34.60 2.97 -7.78
CA THR A 71 -35.14 2.33 -6.56
C THR A 71 -35.03 0.80 -6.62
N LEU A 72 -35.05 0.15 -5.45
CA LEU A 72 -35.12 -1.30 -5.30
C LEU A 72 -36.21 -1.60 -4.26
N LEU A 73 -37.26 -2.34 -4.65
CA LEU A 73 -38.45 -2.58 -3.81
C LEU A 73 -39.02 -1.26 -3.22
N ASP A 74 -39.07 -0.23 -4.06
CA ASP A 74 -39.52 1.15 -3.78
C ASP A 74 -38.56 2.00 -2.91
N ILE A 75 -37.45 1.42 -2.43
CA ILE A 75 -36.42 2.11 -1.62
C ILE A 75 -35.43 2.86 -2.54
N PRO A 76 -35.11 4.15 -2.31
CA PRO A 76 -34.06 4.86 -3.04
C PRO A 76 -32.67 4.22 -2.90
N ALA A 77 -31.86 4.27 -3.96
CA ALA A 77 -30.49 3.76 -3.92
C ALA A 77 -29.59 4.50 -2.91
N GLU A 78 -29.89 5.78 -2.64
CA GLU A 78 -29.26 6.57 -1.58
C GLU A 78 -29.53 6.00 -0.18
N GLU A 79 -30.75 5.56 0.11
CA GLU A 79 -31.11 4.96 1.41
C GLU A 79 -30.40 3.62 1.62
N LEU A 80 -30.34 2.78 0.58
CA LEU A 80 -29.56 1.55 0.63
C LEU A 80 -28.06 1.83 0.79
N PHE A 81 -27.55 2.94 0.24
CA PHE A 81 -26.19 3.40 0.48
C PHE A 81 -25.99 3.96 1.90
N PHE A 82 -27.01 4.57 2.51
CA PHE A 82 -26.97 5.04 3.90
C PHE A 82 -26.61 3.90 4.87
N PHE A 83 -27.33 2.77 4.80
CA PHE A 83 -27.02 1.61 5.65
C PHE A 83 -25.63 1.02 5.40
N VAL A 84 -25.14 1.01 4.15
CA VAL A 84 -23.77 0.61 3.81
C VAL A 84 -22.74 1.55 4.46
N ILE A 85 -22.89 2.86 4.28
CA ILE A 85 -21.88 3.84 4.73
C ILE A 85 -21.93 4.06 6.25
N GLN A 86 -23.10 3.98 6.89
CA GLN A 86 -23.24 3.95 8.34
C GLN A 86 -22.54 2.73 8.92
N THR A 87 -22.89 1.52 8.47
CA THR A 87 -22.32 0.27 8.98
C THR A 87 -20.80 0.26 8.80
N TYR A 88 -20.30 0.66 7.63
CA TYR A 88 -18.86 0.81 7.38
C TYR A 88 -18.18 1.76 8.37
N THR A 89 -18.74 2.94 8.59
CA THR A 89 -18.17 3.99 9.45
C THR A 89 -18.18 3.59 10.93
N THR A 90 -19.29 3.03 11.41
CA THR A 90 -19.45 2.60 12.80
C THR A 90 -18.61 1.34 13.10
N SER A 91 -18.51 0.38 12.17
CA SER A 91 -17.59 -0.76 12.30
C SER A 91 -16.11 -0.34 12.28
N LEU A 92 -15.70 0.62 11.45
CA LEU A 92 -14.34 1.19 11.51
C LEU A 92 -14.04 1.81 12.88
N LEU A 93 -14.98 2.58 13.43
CA LEU A 93 -14.81 3.22 14.73
C LEU A 93 -14.73 2.19 15.86
N TYR A 94 -15.58 1.17 15.85
CA TYR A 94 -15.47 0.02 16.75
C TYR A 94 -14.09 -0.67 16.65
N LEU A 95 -13.60 -0.92 15.44
CA LEU A 95 -12.30 -1.56 15.21
C LEU A 95 -11.14 -0.74 15.78
N ILE A 96 -11.18 0.59 15.66
CA ILE A 96 -10.19 1.50 16.24
C ILE A 96 -10.11 1.35 17.77
N PHE A 97 -11.25 1.31 18.47
CA PHE A 97 -11.27 1.17 19.93
C PHE A 97 -10.99 -0.27 20.39
N ASN A 98 -11.30 -1.30 19.59
CA ASN A 98 -11.15 -2.71 19.98
C ASN A 98 -9.84 -3.38 19.55
N LYS A 99 -9.08 -2.83 18.60
CA LYS A 99 -7.79 -3.40 18.16
C LYS A 99 -6.79 -3.67 19.32
N PRO A 100 -6.59 -2.76 20.30
CA PRO A 100 -5.66 -3.02 21.41
C PRO A 100 -6.19 -4.08 22.39
N THR A 101 -7.51 -4.23 22.50
CA THR A 101 -8.17 -5.14 23.43
C THR A 101 -7.86 -6.60 23.07
N PHE A 102 -7.66 -7.42 24.10
CA PHE A 102 -7.43 -8.86 23.96
C PHE A 102 -8.66 -9.59 24.49
N HIS A 103 -9.60 -9.85 23.59
CA HIS A 103 -10.95 -10.35 23.89
C HIS A 103 -11.03 -11.64 24.76
N PRO A 104 -10.13 -12.64 24.66
CA PRO A 104 -10.24 -13.88 25.44
C PRO A 104 -10.37 -13.73 26.97
N ILE A 105 -9.78 -12.71 27.58
CA ILE A 105 -9.83 -12.52 29.05
C ILE A 105 -11.21 -12.09 29.58
N TYR A 106 -12.12 -11.69 28.69
CA TYR A 106 -13.49 -11.28 29.02
C TYR A 106 -14.49 -12.45 28.93
N LEU A 107 -14.02 -13.65 28.59
CA LEU A 107 -14.80 -14.87 28.72
C LEU A 107 -14.82 -15.30 30.18
N THR A 108 -15.97 -15.76 30.67
CA THR A 108 -16.13 -16.30 32.03
C THR A 108 -16.92 -17.61 31.99
N SER A 109 -16.56 -18.55 32.87
CA SER A 109 -17.33 -19.77 33.11
C SER A 109 -18.48 -19.49 34.08
N GLU A 110 -19.58 -20.23 33.96
CA GLU A 110 -20.78 -20.07 34.80
C GLU A 110 -21.08 -21.29 35.70
N ARG A 111 -20.06 -22.15 35.91
CA ARG A 111 -20.12 -23.34 36.75
C ARG A 111 -20.28 -23.00 38.24
N PRO A 112 -21.15 -23.69 38.99
CA PRO A 112 -21.18 -23.59 40.45
C PRO A 112 -19.81 -23.98 41.03
N GLY A 113 -19.23 -23.10 41.85
CA GLY A 113 -17.93 -23.32 42.50
C GLY A 113 -16.69 -22.84 41.73
N SER A 114 -16.83 -22.21 40.55
CA SER A 114 -15.69 -21.53 39.93
C SER A 114 -15.16 -20.42 40.85
N THR A 115 -13.84 -20.42 41.08
CA THR A 115 -13.16 -19.55 42.04
C THR A 115 -12.99 -18.11 41.57
N SER A 116 -13.29 -17.81 40.29
CA SER A 116 -12.93 -16.53 39.65
C SER A 116 -13.83 -15.35 40.03
N SER A 117 -15.14 -15.55 40.24
CA SER A 117 -16.01 -14.59 40.98
C SER A 117 -17.40 -15.16 41.29
N GLY A 118 -17.66 -15.43 42.58
CA GLY A 118 -18.98 -15.83 43.06
C GLY A 118 -19.98 -14.66 43.17
N SER A 119 -19.51 -13.43 43.37
CA SER A 119 -20.35 -12.24 43.50
C SER A 119 -20.77 -11.69 42.13
N ASP A 120 -19.81 -11.49 41.24
CA ASP A 120 -20.06 -10.76 39.99
C ASP A 120 -20.91 -11.59 39.03
N THR A 121 -20.75 -12.91 39.03
CA THR A 121 -21.59 -13.84 38.25
C THR A 121 -23.09 -13.68 38.55
N ARG A 122 -23.46 -13.39 39.80
CA ARG A 122 -24.87 -13.10 40.17
C ARG A 122 -25.32 -11.75 39.64
N GLN A 123 -24.44 -10.74 39.69
CA GLN A 123 -24.72 -9.39 39.17
C GLN A 123 -24.81 -9.37 37.64
N TRP A 124 -23.94 -10.10 36.93
CA TRP A 124 -23.95 -10.21 35.47
C TRP A 124 -25.21 -10.92 34.97
N ARG A 125 -25.63 -12.01 35.64
CA ARG A 125 -26.91 -12.67 35.36
C ARG A 125 -28.09 -11.72 35.59
N LEU A 126 -28.10 -10.95 36.67
CA LEU A 126 -29.14 -9.95 36.94
C LEU A 126 -29.18 -8.85 35.86
N GLN A 127 -28.03 -8.32 35.46
CA GLN A 127 -27.92 -7.31 34.39
C GLN A 127 -28.37 -7.85 33.03
N LYS A 128 -27.98 -9.09 32.69
CA LYS A 128 -28.45 -9.80 31.48
C LYS A 128 -29.96 -9.93 31.46
N TYR A 129 -30.55 -10.51 32.51
CA TYR A 129 -32.00 -10.71 32.56
C TYR A 129 -32.78 -9.39 32.63
N ALA A 130 -32.26 -8.36 33.31
CA ALA A 130 -32.86 -7.02 33.30
C ALA A 130 -32.86 -6.40 31.89
N GLY A 131 -31.73 -6.46 31.16
CA GLY A 131 -31.65 -5.98 29.78
C GLY A 131 -32.57 -6.75 28.83
N GLN A 132 -32.61 -8.07 28.93
CA GLN A 132 -33.53 -8.92 28.17
C GLN A 132 -35.00 -8.60 28.50
N THR A 133 -35.33 -8.35 29.77
CA THR A 133 -36.69 -7.95 30.20
C THR A 133 -37.08 -6.59 29.63
N VAL A 134 -36.18 -5.61 29.61
CA VAL A 134 -36.42 -4.30 28.98
C VAL A 134 -36.68 -4.44 27.48
N LEU A 135 -35.94 -5.30 26.77
CA LEU A 135 -36.18 -5.57 25.35
C LEU A 135 -37.52 -6.28 25.11
N VAL A 136 -37.90 -7.27 25.94
CA VAL A 136 -39.20 -7.95 25.83
C VAL A 136 -40.37 -7.01 26.14
N LEU A 137 -40.26 -6.17 27.18
CA LEU A 137 -41.27 -5.15 27.47
C LEU A 137 -41.36 -4.10 26.36
N GLY A 138 -40.23 -3.74 25.74
CA GLY A 138 -40.20 -2.86 24.56
C GLY A 138 -40.91 -3.47 23.36
N LEU A 139 -40.75 -4.77 23.10
CA LEU A 139 -41.50 -5.49 22.07
C LEU A 139 -43.01 -5.53 22.34
N SER A 140 -43.42 -5.76 23.59
CA SER A 140 -44.84 -5.67 23.98
C SER A 140 -45.41 -4.25 23.79
N ALA A 141 -44.64 -3.21 24.12
CA ALA A 141 -45.03 -1.83 23.87
C ALA A 141 -45.09 -1.51 22.36
N ALA A 142 -44.15 -2.02 21.57
CA ALA A 142 -44.12 -1.87 20.12
C ALA A 142 -45.34 -2.51 19.45
N TRP A 143 -45.73 -3.72 19.89
CA TRP A 143 -46.96 -4.37 19.45
C TRP A 143 -48.19 -3.51 19.74
N LEU A 144 -48.30 -2.94 20.94
CA LEU A 144 -49.40 -2.03 21.30
C LEU A 144 -49.42 -0.76 20.43
N MET A 145 -48.27 -0.11 20.23
CA MET A 145 -48.13 1.10 19.39
C MET A 145 -48.35 0.84 17.88
N PHE A 146 -48.11 -0.38 17.40
CA PHE A 146 -48.43 -0.79 16.04
C PHE A 146 -49.93 -1.12 15.91
N SER A 147 -50.47 -1.93 16.83
CA SER A 147 -51.88 -2.37 16.81
C SER A 147 -52.91 -1.24 16.97
N SER A 148 -52.51 -0.08 17.50
CA SER A 148 -53.37 1.10 17.61
C SER A 148 -53.47 1.95 16.32
N GLY A 149 -52.58 1.75 15.34
CA GLY A 149 -52.66 2.39 14.02
C GLY A 149 -52.63 3.93 14.03
N GLY A 150 -51.92 4.56 14.97
CA GLY A 150 -51.96 6.02 15.18
C GLY A 150 -50.64 6.61 15.70
N THR A 151 -50.73 7.59 16.59
CA THR A 151 -49.56 8.30 17.15
C THR A 151 -48.64 7.34 17.91
N GLY A 152 -47.41 7.16 17.41
CA GLY A 152 -46.42 6.23 17.96
C GLY A 152 -46.20 4.96 17.13
N THR A 153 -47.00 4.71 16.08
CA THR A 153 -46.80 3.56 15.18
C THR A 153 -45.43 3.57 14.50
N TYR A 154 -44.83 4.73 14.20
CA TYR A 154 -43.46 4.77 13.67
C TYR A 154 -42.42 4.29 14.69
N MET A 155 -42.49 4.73 15.95
CA MET A 155 -41.66 4.19 17.04
C MET A 155 -41.90 2.68 17.24
N GLY A 156 -43.16 2.23 17.16
CA GLY A 156 -43.52 0.81 17.20
C GLY A 156 -42.82 -0.01 16.12
N LEU A 157 -42.71 0.52 14.90
CA LEU A 157 -42.01 -0.12 13.80
C LEU A 157 -40.49 -0.13 13.98
N ILE A 158 -39.87 0.94 14.48
CA ILE A 158 -38.42 0.97 14.79
C ILE A 158 -38.09 -0.07 15.87
N VAL A 159 -38.84 -0.07 16.99
CA VAL A 159 -38.63 -1.00 18.11
C VAL A 159 -38.92 -2.44 17.70
N GLY A 160 -40.03 -2.69 17.01
CA GLY A 160 -40.42 -4.02 16.53
C GLY A 160 -39.41 -4.66 15.58
N TRP A 161 -38.72 -3.85 14.76
CA TRP A 161 -37.64 -4.31 13.89
C TRP A 161 -36.30 -4.48 14.61
N ALA A 162 -35.88 -3.51 15.44
CA ALA A 162 -34.55 -3.52 16.05
C ALA A 162 -34.43 -4.46 17.26
N PHE A 163 -35.47 -4.57 18.09
CA PHE A 163 -35.36 -5.26 19.37
C PHE A 163 -35.21 -6.79 19.27
N PRO A 164 -35.75 -7.52 18.26
CA PRO A 164 -35.46 -8.94 18.09
C PRO A 164 -33.97 -9.21 17.82
N PHE A 165 -33.32 -8.37 16.99
CA PHE A 165 -31.88 -8.45 16.75
C PHE A 165 -31.07 -8.08 18.00
N LEU A 166 -31.42 -7.01 18.72
CA LEU A 166 -30.76 -6.67 19.99
C LEU A 166 -30.90 -7.78 21.03
N LEU A 167 -32.08 -8.42 21.13
CA LEU A 167 -32.36 -9.53 22.04
C LEU A 167 -31.52 -10.75 21.68
N PHE A 168 -31.43 -11.12 20.40
CA PHE A 168 -30.54 -12.17 19.90
C PHE A 168 -29.06 -11.87 20.21
N LEU A 169 -28.62 -10.62 20.01
CA LEU A 169 -27.25 -10.20 20.31
C LEU A 169 -26.90 -10.23 21.81
N THR A 170 -27.88 -10.31 22.72
CA THR A 170 -27.62 -10.58 24.16
C THR A 170 -26.99 -11.95 24.44
N LEU A 171 -26.89 -12.85 23.45
CA LEU A 171 -26.02 -14.04 23.54
C LEU A 171 -24.56 -13.64 23.88
N ALA A 172 -24.09 -12.49 23.39
CA ALA A 172 -22.76 -11.94 23.66
C ALA A 172 -22.66 -11.13 24.98
N TYR A 173 -23.59 -11.31 25.93
CA TYR A 173 -23.68 -10.53 27.18
C TYR A 173 -22.35 -10.39 27.95
N GLN A 174 -21.49 -11.41 27.97
CA GLN A 174 -20.19 -11.35 28.64
C GLN A 174 -19.31 -10.19 28.12
N PHE A 175 -19.38 -9.90 26.82
CA PHE A 175 -18.64 -8.80 26.21
C PHE A 175 -19.41 -7.48 26.28
N LEU A 176 -20.74 -7.51 26.11
CA LEU A 176 -21.58 -6.31 26.25
C LEU A 176 -21.52 -5.70 27.66
N ILE A 177 -21.34 -6.53 28.69
CA ILE A 177 -21.20 -6.12 30.10
C ILE A 177 -19.72 -5.97 30.50
N GLY A 178 -18.85 -6.89 30.06
CA GLY A 178 -17.46 -6.97 30.54
C GLY A 178 -16.45 -6.09 29.79
N LEU A 179 -16.70 -5.71 28.53
CA LEU A 179 -15.77 -4.84 27.79
C LEU A 179 -15.73 -3.43 28.41
N PRO A 180 -14.60 -2.71 28.30
CA PRO A 180 -14.53 -1.31 28.73
C PRO A 180 -15.59 -0.46 28.02
N TRP A 181 -16.26 0.46 28.72
CA TRP A 181 -17.30 1.30 28.11
C TRP A 181 -16.82 2.09 26.88
N THR A 182 -15.52 2.40 26.80
CA THR A 182 -14.87 3.03 25.64
C THR A 182 -14.91 2.18 24.36
N ASN A 183 -15.11 0.88 24.49
CA ASN A 183 -15.06 -0.10 23.41
C ASN A 183 -16.44 -0.41 22.81
N THR A 184 -17.51 -0.05 23.51
CA THR A 184 -18.90 -0.24 23.08
C THR A 184 -19.61 1.11 22.96
N MET A 185 -19.63 1.93 24.02
CA MET A 185 -20.42 3.17 24.06
C MET A 185 -19.83 4.29 23.21
N LEU A 186 -18.51 4.45 23.09
CA LEU A 186 -17.94 5.45 22.18
C LEU A 186 -18.24 5.13 20.70
N PRO A 187 -18.06 3.88 20.22
CA PRO A 187 -18.56 3.46 18.90
C PRO A 187 -20.07 3.64 18.67
N ILE A 188 -20.92 3.66 19.70
CA ILE A 188 -22.36 3.93 19.56
C ILE A 188 -22.62 5.45 19.53
N VAL A 189 -22.20 6.16 20.56
CA VAL A 189 -22.57 7.56 20.82
C VAL A 189 -21.97 8.52 19.81
N LEU A 190 -20.71 8.33 19.39
CA LEU A 190 -20.05 9.25 18.46
C LEU A 190 -20.74 9.31 17.07
N PRO A 191 -21.02 8.19 16.36
CA PRO A 191 -21.76 8.25 15.10
C PRO A 191 -23.24 8.59 15.32
N THR A 192 -23.85 8.21 16.45
CA THR A 192 -25.25 8.58 16.75
C THR A 192 -25.40 10.10 16.85
N VAL A 193 -24.60 10.77 17.68
CA VAL A 193 -24.61 12.24 17.83
C VAL A 193 -24.18 12.95 16.54
N TYR A 194 -23.28 12.35 15.75
CA TYR A 194 -22.94 12.88 14.44
C TYR A 194 -24.12 12.83 13.46
N LEU A 195 -24.82 11.69 13.38
CA LEU A 195 -25.97 11.51 12.50
C LEU A 195 -27.15 12.37 12.92
N TRP A 196 -27.42 12.55 14.23
CA TRP A 196 -28.40 13.52 14.73
C TRP A 196 -28.16 14.93 14.17
N ILE A 197 -26.90 15.37 14.06
CA ILE A 197 -26.54 16.68 13.48
C ILE A 197 -26.74 16.70 11.96
N VAL A 198 -26.37 15.61 11.25
CA VAL A 198 -26.53 15.50 9.79
C VAL A 198 -28.00 15.46 9.38
N ASP A 199 -28.82 14.67 10.08
CA ASP A 199 -30.26 14.57 9.88
C ASP A 199 -30.98 15.90 10.15
N THR A 200 -30.66 16.57 11.27
CA THR A 200 -31.16 17.93 11.56
C THR A 200 -30.84 18.92 10.41
N LEU A 201 -29.73 18.73 9.68
CA LEU A 201 -29.35 19.54 8.52
C LEU A 201 -29.99 19.10 7.19
N ALA A 202 -30.53 17.89 7.11
CA ALA A 202 -31.24 17.34 5.95
C ALA A 202 -32.76 17.58 6.06
N LEU A 203 -33.38 17.30 7.20
CA LEU A 203 -34.78 17.64 7.49
C LEU A 203 -35.06 19.14 7.32
N ARG A 204 -34.15 20.01 7.79
CA ARG A 204 -34.22 21.48 7.57
C ARG A 204 -34.07 21.92 6.11
N ARG A 205 -33.73 21.01 5.19
CA ARG A 205 -33.69 21.23 3.73
C ARG A 205 -34.85 20.53 3.00
N GLY A 206 -35.68 19.76 3.70
CA GLY A 206 -36.78 18.99 3.11
C GLY A 206 -36.32 17.77 2.30
N THR A 207 -35.13 17.22 2.56
CA THR A 207 -34.56 16.10 1.77
C THR A 207 -35.40 14.82 1.84
N TRP A 208 -36.11 14.61 2.94
CA TRP A 208 -37.16 13.60 3.15
C TRP A 208 -38.20 14.15 4.15
N VAL A 209 -39.39 13.56 4.19
CA VAL A 209 -40.50 13.99 5.07
C VAL A 209 -41.16 12.78 5.75
N ILE A 210 -41.30 12.89 7.08
CA ILE A 210 -42.00 11.94 7.95
C ILE A 210 -43.44 12.44 8.14
N GLU A 211 -44.42 11.64 7.73
CA GLU A 211 -45.82 12.09 7.64
C GLU A 211 -46.46 12.41 9.01
N ASN A 212 -47.41 13.34 9.00
CA ASN A 212 -48.04 13.85 10.22
C ASN A 212 -49.23 12.98 10.65
N GLY A 213 -48.95 11.95 11.45
CA GLY A 213 -49.98 11.17 12.16
C GLY A 213 -49.47 9.92 12.89
N THR A 214 -48.34 9.36 12.45
CA THR A 214 -47.75 8.11 12.98
C THR A 214 -46.71 8.30 14.08
N LYS A 215 -46.31 9.55 14.33
CA LYS A 215 -45.29 9.99 15.29
C LYS A 215 -45.88 10.64 16.54
N PHE A 216 -45.07 10.80 17.59
CA PHE A 216 -45.42 11.48 18.84
C PHE A 216 -45.35 13.01 18.75
N GLY A 217 -44.60 13.56 17.78
CA GLY A 217 -44.33 15.00 17.67
C GLY A 217 -43.37 15.56 18.73
N ILE A 218 -42.80 14.70 19.56
CA ILE A 218 -41.77 15.07 20.55
C ILE A 218 -40.44 15.24 19.83
N HIS A 219 -39.73 16.32 20.12
CA HIS A 219 -38.45 16.65 19.51
C HIS A 219 -37.34 16.59 20.55
N LEU A 220 -36.19 16.00 20.20
CA LEU A 220 -35.00 15.99 21.08
C LEU A 220 -34.33 17.37 21.11
N TRP A 221 -34.30 18.05 19.96
CA TRP A 221 -33.97 19.46 19.83
C TRP A 221 -34.68 20.04 18.57
N PRO A 222 -34.70 21.37 18.34
CA PRO A 222 -35.44 21.96 17.22
C PRO A 222 -35.03 21.39 15.85
N GLY A 223 -35.92 20.62 15.21
CA GLY A 223 -35.68 19.95 13.92
C GLY A 223 -35.06 18.55 13.99
N LEU A 224 -35.16 17.85 15.13
CA LEU A 224 -34.88 16.41 15.26
C LEU A 224 -36.00 15.74 16.08
N GLU A 225 -36.72 14.81 15.48
CA GLU A 225 -37.81 14.06 16.12
C GLU A 225 -37.24 12.94 17.03
N ILE A 226 -37.99 12.55 18.07
CA ILE A 226 -37.49 11.55 19.05
C ILE A 226 -37.38 10.16 18.43
N GLU A 227 -38.22 9.85 17.43
CA GLU A 227 -38.18 8.64 16.61
C GLU A 227 -36.86 8.53 15.83
N GLU A 228 -36.47 9.56 15.08
CA GLU A 228 -35.20 9.59 14.34
C GLU A 228 -33.99 9.55 15.28
N ALA A 229 -34.05 10.31 16.38
CA ALA A 229 -33.00 10.27 17.40
C ALA A 229 -32.80 8.85 17.97
N PHE A 230 -33.90 8.11 18.17
CA PHE A 230 -33.89 6.72 18.61
C PHE A 230 -33.46 5.75 17.50
N PHE A 231 -33.85 5.96 16.24
CA PHE A 231 -33.45 5.16 15.09
C PHE A 231 -31.92 5.17 14.88
N PHE A 232 -31.28 6.33 14.89
CA PHE A 232 -29.81 6.42 14.79
C PHE A 232 -29.09 5.80 16.01
N LEU A 233 -29.70 5.84 17.20
CA LEU A 233 -29.17 5.16 18.37
C LEU A 233 -29.29 3.63 18.24
N ALA A 234 -30.46 3.13 17.86
CA ALA A 234 -30.77 1.70 17.72
C ALA A 234 -29.93 1.05 16.60
N THR A 235 -29.79 1.69 15.44
CA THR A 235 -28.95 1.20 14.33
C THR A 235 -27.47 1.14 14.71
N ASN A 236 -26.92 2.16 15.37
CA ASN A 236 -25.53 2.11 15.85
C ASN A 236 -25.33 1.09 16.98
N MET A 237 -26.33 0.89 17.86
CA MET A 237 -26.33 -0.21 18.82
C MET A 237 -26.31 -1.57 18.13
N LEU A 238 -27.14 -1.79 17.10
CA LEU A 238 -27.16 -3.03 16.30
C LEU A 238 -25.80 -3.33 15.66
N ILE A 239 -25.19 -2.34 15.01
CA ILE A 239 -23.87 -2.50 14.36
C ILE A 239 -22.80 -2.85 15.40
N VAL A 240 -22.75 -2.14 16.54
CA VAL A 240 -21.74 -2.35 17.58
C VAL A 240 -21.97 -3.66 18.34
N PHE A 241 -23.21 -4.02 18.64
CA PHE A 241 -23.55 -5.30 19.29
C PHE A 241 -23.29 -6.47 18.32
N GLY A 242 -23.51 -6.28 17.02
CA GLY A 242 -23.13 -7.22 15.96
C GLY A 242 -21.63 -7.46 15.88
N MET A 243 -20.82 -6.38 15.87
CA MET A 243 -19.35 -6.48 15.97
C MET A 243 -18.93 -7.19 17.26
N THR A 244 -19.58 -6.88 18.39
CA THR A 244 -19.27 -7.46 19.70
C THR A 244 -19.60 -8.95 19.76
N ALA A 245 -20.71 -9.39 19.14
CA ALA A 245 -21.07 -10.80 19.03
C ALA A 245 -20.13 -11.56 18.09
N PHE A 246 -19.67 -10.93 17.00
CA PHE A 246 -18.64 -11.50 16.12
C PHE A 246 -17.32 -11.70 16.89
N ASP A 247 -16.86 -10.69 17.64
CA ASP A 247 -15.64 -10.80 18.45
C ASP A 247 -15.80 -11.80 19.61
N ASN A 248 -16.99 -11.94 20.19
CA ASN A 248 -17.28 -12.97 21.19
C ASN A 248 -17.19 -14.38 20.59
N ALA A 249 -17.85 -14.62 19.45
CA ALA A 249 -17.75 -15.87 18.71
C ALA A 249 -16.28 -16.21 18.34
N LEU A 250 -15.52 -15.23 17.83
CA LEU A 250 -14.08 -15.41 17.56
C LEU A 250 -13.27 -15.69 18.83
N ALA A 251 -13.59 -15.07 19.97
CA ALA A 251 -12.86 -15.31 21.21
C ALA A 251 -13.13 -16.73 21.73
N VAL A 252 -14.37 -17.20 21.71
CA VAL A 252 -14.73 -18.59 22.05
C VAL A 252 -14.03 -19.58 21.10
N LEU A 253 -14.04 -19.27 19.80
CA LEU A 253 -13.41 -20.08 18.75
C LEU A 253 -11.89 -20.25 18.96
N HIS A 254 -11.15 -19.15 19.08
CA HIS A 254 -9.68 -19.20 19.24
C HIS A 254 -9.22 -19.61 20.65
N THR A 255 -10.04 -19.42 21.68
CA THR A 255 -9.68 -19.84 23.05
C THR A 255 -9.85 -21.34 23.23
N PHE A 256 -10.94 -21.94 22.72
CA PHE A 256 -11.29 -23.34 22.99
C PHE A 256 -11.14 -24.28 21.79
N CYS A 257 -10.34 -23.92 20.78
CA CYS A 257 -9.97 -24.82 19.70
C CYS A 257 -8.89 -25.84 20.16
N PRO A 258 -8.87 -27.06 19.59
CA PRO A 258 -7.77 -28.01 19.74
C PRO A 258 -6.41 -27.41 19.30
N PRO A 259 -5.26 -27.91 19.80
CA PRO A 259 -3.93 -27.38 19.44
C PRO A 259 -3.58 -27.55 17.96
N ASP A 260 -4.03 -28.66 17.37
CA ASP A 260 -3.90 -29.09 15.97
C ASP A 260 -4.86 -28.36 15.00
N TRP A 261 -5.85 -27.63 15.53
CA TRP A 261 -6.88 -27.01 14.72
C TRP A 261 -6.40 -25.71 14.07
N VAL A 262 -6.09 -25.79 12.77
CA VAL A 262 -5.81 -24.62 11.93
C VAL A 262 -7.11 -23.82 11.72
N ALA A 263 -7.14 -22.60 12.26
CA ALA A 263 -8.32 -21.74 12.16
C ALA A 263 -8.59 -21.32 10.70
N PRO A 264 -9.85 -21.41 10.21
CA PRO A 264 -10.20 -20.94 8.88
C PRO A 264 -10.04 -19.42 8.81
N HIS A 265 -9.30 -18.93 7.81
CA HIS A 265 -9.01 -17.50 7.63
C HIS A 265 -10.28 -16.62 7.58
N PHE A 266 -11.39 -17.18 7.10
CA PHE A 266 -12.73 -16.61 7.16
C PHE A 266 -13.69 -17.65 7.77
N PRO A 267 -14.06 -17.55 9.06
CA PRO A 267 -14.97 -18.49 9.70
C PRO A 267 -16.39 -18.30 9.17
N SER A 268 -17.06 -19.38 8.76
CA SER A 268 -18.42 -19.31 8.23
C SER A 268 -19.45 -18.86 9.27
N ALA A 269 -20.58 -18.32 8.82
CA ALA A 269 -21.69 -17.93 9.69
C ALA A 269 -22.15 -19.08 10.62
N VAL A 270 -22.18 -20.31 10.11
CA VAL A 270 -22.53 -21.51 10.89
C VAL A 270 -21.49 -21.79 11.99
N LEU A 271 -20.19 -21.59 11.72
CA LEU A 271 -19.12 -21.77 12.69
C LEU A 271 -19.16 -20.69 13.78
N LEU A 272 -19.38 -19.43 13.39
CA LEU A 272 -19.57 -18.31 14.31
C LEU A 272 -20.80 -18.53 15.21
N MET A 273 -21.91 -19.01 14.65
CA MET A 273 -23.11 -19.35 15.42
C MET A 273 -22.90 -20.53 16.38
N LYS A 274 -22.19 -21.58 15.96
CA LYS A 274 -21.81 -22.68 16.86
C LYS A 274 -20.92 -22.22 18.01
N ALA A 275 -20.05 -21.23 17.79
CA ALA A 275 -19.24 -20.63 18.86
C ALA A 275 -20.09 -19.75 19.80
N LEU A 276 -20.95 -18.87 19.26
CA LEU A 276 -21.82 -17.98 20.05
C LEU A 276 -22.87 -18.74 20.88
N LEU A 277 -23.30 -19.92 20.41
CA LEU A 277 -24.24 -20.81 21.11
C LEU A 277 -23.55 -21.86 22.00
N LYS A 278 -22.21 -21.86 22.11
CA LYS A 278 -21.49 -22.82 22.97
C LYS A 278 -21.90 -22.59 24.43
N PRO A 279 -22.41 -23.60 25.16
CA PRO A 279 -22.81 -23.42 26.55
C PRO A 279 -21.63 -22.96 27.41
N VAL A 280 -21.85 -21.90 28.19
CA VAL A 280 -20.82 -21.27 29.04
C VAL A 280 -20.29 -22.23 30.12
N SER A 281 -21.08 -23.24 30.50
CA SER A 281 -20.66 -24.35 31.38
C SER A 281 -19.64 -25.32 30.73
N GLN A 282 -19.42 -25.24 29.42
CA GLN A 282 -18.39 -25.98 28.67
C GLN A 282 -17.11 -25.15 28.41
N TYR A 283 -16.97 -24.00 29.06
CA TYR A 283 -15.72 -23.24 29.01
C TYR A 283 -14.68 -23.87 29.95
N ASP A 284 -13.41 -23.76 29.58
CA ASP A 284 -12.27 -24.17 30.37
C ASP A 284 -11.86 -23.02 31.31
N ASP A 285 -12.29 -23.11 32.56
CA ASP A 285 -11.92 -22.20 33.65
C ASP A 285 -10.39 -22.00 33.77
N GLY A 286 -9.62 -23.08 33.70
CA GLY A 286 -8.16 -23.05 33.87
C GLY A 286 -7.48 -22.29 32.73
N ARG A 287 -7.93 -22.50 31.49
CA ARG A 287 -7.42 -21.77 30.32
C ARG A 287 -7.87 -20.31 30.28
N ILE A 288 -9.07 -19.97 30.75
CA ILE A 288 -9.48 -18.57 30.95
C ILE A 288 -8.57 -17.88 31.98
N MET A 289 -8.41 -18.47 33.16
CA MET A 289 -7.60 -17.90 34.25
C MET A 289 -6.14 -17.78 33.84
N GLY A 290 -5.56 -18.80 33.19
CA GLY A 290 -4.20 -18.76 32.67
C GLY A 290 -3.97 -17.60 31.69
N LEU A 291 -4.93 -17.31 30.79
CA LEU A 291 -4.85 -16.17 29.88
C LEU A 291 -5.01 -14.82 30.60
N GLN A 292 -5.86 -14.73 31.63
CA GLN A 292 -5.99 -13.54 32.48
C GLN A 292 -4.68 -13.26 33.23
N GLU A 293 -4.04 -14.29 33.78
CA GLU A 293 -2.73 -14.20 34.44
C GLU A 293 -1.61 -13.85 33.45
N ALA A 294 -1.54 -14.50 32.28
CA ALA A 294 -0.54 -14.19 31.26
C ALA A 294 -0.62 -12.72 30.83
N VAL A 295 -1.83 -12.18 30.63
CA VAL A 295 -2.04 -10.76 30.32
C VAL A 295 -1.70 -9.84 31.49
N SER A 296 -1.97 -10.23 32.74
CA SER A 296 -1.65 -9.42 33.91
C SER A 296 -0.13 -9.36 34.17
N ARG A 297 0.57 -10.50 34.10
CA ARG A 297 2.04 -10.60 34.10
C ARG A 297 2.64 -9.72 33.01
N LEU A 298 2.15 -9.82 31.77
CA LEU A 298 2.68 -9.10 30.62
C LEU A 298 2.44 -7.59 30.70
N ARG A 299 1.25 -7.16 31.14
CA ARG A 299 0.95 -5.74 31.45
C ARG A 299 1.82 -5.18 32.59
N ARG A 300 2.26 -6.02 33.54
CA ARG A 300 3.12 -5.66 34.67
C ARG A 300 4.60 -5.55 34.25
N LYS A 301 5.19 -6.62 33.71
CA LYS A 301 6.65 -6.70 33.43
C LYS A 301 7.05 -6.25 32.00
N SER A 302 6.21 -6.37 30.95
CA SER A 302 6.57 -5.91 29.57
C SER A 302 5.51 -5.07 28.85
N ARG A 303 5.44 -3.79 29.25
CA ARG A 303 4.45 -2.82 28.73
C ARG A 303 4.61 -2.47 27.25
N SER A 304 5.83 -2.54 26.70
CA SER A 304 6.06 -2.29 25.27
C SER A 304 5.60 -3.48 24.42
N PHE A 305 5.93 -4.71 24.81
CA PHE A 305 5.44 -5.89 24.09
C PHE A 305 3.92 -6.06 24.21
N TYR A 306 3.31 -5.79 25.38
CA TYR A 306 1.85 -5.80 25.51
C TYR A 306 1.14 -4.82 24.55
N LEU A 307 1.77 -3.68 24.24
CA LEU A 307 1.24 -2.74 23.25
C LEU A 307 1.42 -3.27 21.82
N ALA A 308 2.60 -3.82 21.49
CA ALA A 308 2.90 -4.38 20.19
C ALA A 308 2.06 -5.62 19.84
N SER A 309 1.75 -6.48 20.82
CA SER A 309 0.90 -7.66 20.61
C SER A 309 -0.52 -7.28 20.17
N GLY A 310 -0.95 -6.03 20.40
CA GLY A 310 -2.19 -5.46 19.85
C GLY A 310 -2.23 -5.30 18.32
N ALA A 311 -1.10 -5.44 17.62
CA ALA A 311 -1.08 -5.52 16.16
C ALA A 311 -1.46 -6.91 15.63
N PHE A 312 -1.22 -7.97 16.42
CA PHE A 312 -1.55 -9.35 16.08
C PHE A 312 -3.05 -9.64 16.32
N GLN A 313 -3.56 -10.73 15.75
CA GLN A 313 -4.94 -11.21 15.93
C GLN A 313 -4.97 -12.75 16.04
N GLY A 314 -6.17 -13.31 16.25
CA GLY A 314 -6.40 -14.76 16.19
C GLY A 314 -5.64 -15.58 17.24
N LYS A 315 -5.43 -16.86 16.91
CA LYS A 315 -4.68 -17.84 17.72
C LYS A 315 -3.22 -17.42 17.92
N LEU A 316 -2.54 -16.92 16.88
CA LEU A 316 -1.17 -16.39 16.98
C LEU A 316 -0.98 -15.35 18.11
N ARG A 317 -1.93 -14.42 18.33
CA ARG A 317 -1.85 -13.47 19.46
C ARG A 317 -1.99 -14.15 20.82
N ILE A 318 -2.79 -15.20 20.93
CA ILE A 318 -2.95 -15.97 22.17
C ILE A 318 -1.64 -16.69 22.48
N ASP A 319 -1.11 -17.44 21.52
CA ASP A 319 0.08 -18.27 21.72
C ASP A 319 1.35 -17.41 21.98
N LEU A 320 1.49 -16.25 21.32
CA LEU A 320 2.56 -15.28 21.63
C LEU A 320 2.47 -14.71 23.05
N ILE A 321 1.25 -14.48 23.57
CA ILE A 321 1.06 -14.01 24.96
C ILE A 321 1.38 -15.12 25.96
N ILE A 322 1.05 -16.38 25.65
CA ILE A 322 1.44 -17.54 26.44
C ILE A 322 2.97 -17.70 26.45
N LEU A 323 3.62 -17.69 25.29
CA LEU A 323 5.09 -17.83 25.16
C LEU A 323 5.82 -16.77 25.97
N TYR A 324 5.48 -15.49 25.82
CA TYR A 324 6.11 -14.43 26.62
C TYR A 324 5.76 -14.50 28.11
N SER A 325 4.62 -15.10 28.49
CA SER A 325 4.31 -15.39 29.90
C SER A 325 5.09 -16.57 30.46
N PHE A 326 5.43 -17.58 29.65
CA PHE A 326 6.33 -18.67 30.04
C PHE A 326 7.74 -18.14 30.24
N CYS A 327 8.29 -17.44 29.24
CA CYS A 327 9.64 -16.89 29.32
C CYS A 327 9.80 -15.99 30.55
N ARG A 328 8.80 -15.14 30.85
CA ARG A 328 8.81 -14.27 32.04
C ARG A 328 8.51 -14.98 33.36
N VAL A 329 8.00 -16.20 33.36
CA VAL A 329 7.87 -17.01 34.58
C VAL A 329 9.15 -17.81 34.86
N ALA A 330 9.82 -18.31 33.83
CA ALA A 330 11.12 -18.96 33.98
C ALA A 330 12.21 -17.95 34.42
N ASP A 331 12.22 -16.78 33.80
CA ASP A 331 13.02 -15.58 34.16
C ASP A 331 12.72 -15.15 35.62
N ASP A 332 11.45 -14.90 35.99
CA ASP A 332 11.07 -14.58 37.38
C ASP A 332 11.50 -15.67 38.41
N LEU A 333 11.45 -16.97 38.06
CA LEU A 333 11.85 -18.06 38.98
C LEU A 333 13.36 -18.08 39.28
N VAL A 334 14.20 -17.73 38.30
CA VAL A 334 15.66 -17.69 38.47
C VAL A 334 16.10 -16.39 39.13
N ASP A 335 15.54 -15.25 38.70
CA ASP A 335 15.94 -13.91 39.19
C ASP A 335 15.42 -13.60 40.61
N ASP A 336 14.23 -14.08 41.00
CA ASP A 336 13.66 -13.84 42.34
C ASP A 336 14.11 -14.92 43.39
N SER A 337 15.11 -15.77 43.08
CA SER A 337 15.66 -16.82 43.98
C SER A 337 16.57 -16.26 45.10
N GLU A 338 16.61 -16.91 46.28
CA GLU A 338 17.44 -16.47 47.42
C GLU A 338 18.90 -16.93 47.33
N SER A 339 19.22 -17.94 46.50
CA SER A 339 20.58 -18.51 46.36
C SER A 339 20.86 -19.04 44.95
N VAL A 340 22.14 -19.22 44.61
CA VAL A 340 22.58 -19.79 43.32
C VAL A 340 22.19 -21.28 43.21
N GLU A 341 22.19 -21.99 44.34
CA GLU A 341 21.77 -23.38 44.48
C GLU A 341 20.26 -23.52 44.21
N GLU A 342 19.44 -22.61 44.73
CA GLU A 342 18.01 -22.56 44.46
C GLU A 342 17.74 -22.26 42.97
N ALA A 343 18.43 -21.27 42.40
CA ALA A 343 18.29 -20.91 41.01
C ALA A 343 18.68 -22.06 40.06
N ARG A 344 19.76 -22.82 40.37
CA ARG A 344 20.12 -24.06 39.67
C ARG A 344 19.04 -25.13 39.79
N MET A 345 18.46 -25.34 40.99
CA MET A 345 17.32 -26.25 41.17
C MET A 345 16.12 -25.85 40.31
N TRP A 346 15.82 -24.54 40.16
CA TRP A 346 14.74 -24.09 39.28
C TRP A 346 15.04 -24.36 37.80
N ILE A 347 16.29 -24.17 37.35
CA ILE A 347 16.72 -24.52 35.99
C ILE A 347 16.58 -26.03 35.73
N ASP A 348 17.04 -26.90 36.65
CA ASP A 348 16.91 -28.35 36.50
C ASP A 348 15.44 -28.81 36.52
N LYS A 349 14.57 -28.22 37.36
CA LYS A 349 13.12 -28.50 37.34
C LYS A 349 12.45 -28.07 36.02
N LEU A 350 12.86 -26.92 35.46
CA LEU A 350 12.35 -26.44 34.17
C LEU A 350 12.79 -27.35 33.03
N LYS A 351 14.02 -27.86 33.08
CA LYS A 351 14.58 -28.83 32.15
C LYS A 351 13.87 -30.18 32.25
N GLU A 352 13.64 -30.71 33.45
CA GLU A 352 12.82 -31.92 33.67
C GLU A 352 11.40 -31.77 33.13
N PHE A 353 10.74 -30.63 33.38
CA PHE A 353 9.44 -30.29 32.78
C PHE A 353 9.48 -30.30 31.24
N LEU A 354 10.53 -29.74 30.62
CA LEU A 354 10.68 -29.77 29.17
C LEU A 354 11.00 -31.17 28.64
N ASP A 355 11.81 -31.96 29.33
CA ASP A 355 12.15 -33.35 28.96
C ASP A 355 10.89 -34.23 29.00
N MET A 356 10.02 -34.05 30.00
CA MET A 356 8.70 -34.69 30.06
C MET A 356 7.79 -34.26 28.89
N ASN A 357 7.74 -32.97 28.57
CA ASN A 357 6.88 -32.43 27.50
C ASN A 357 7.31 -32.84 26.08
N TYR A 358 8.59 -33.15 25.87
CA TYR A 358 9.12 -33.63 24.59
C TYR A 358 9.35 -35.15 24.55
N SER A 359 8.95 -35.87 25.61
CA SER A 359 8.87 -37.33 25.59
C SER A 359 7.53 -37.79 24.99
N ALA A 360 7.57 -38.80 24.13
CA ALA A 360 6.37 -39.37 23.51
C ALA A 360 5.60 -40.35 24.44
N GLU A 361 6.14 -40.63 25.64
CA GLU A 361 5.66 -41.69 26.54
C GLU A 361 4.98 -41.17 27.82
N VAL A 362 4.82 -39.85 27.97
CA VAL A 362 4.34 -39.22 29.23
C VAL A 362 2.97 -38.57 29.03
N ASP A 363 1.97 -39.06 29.76
CA ASP A 363 0.62 -38.50 29.74
C ASP A 363 0.54 -37.09 30.36
N ARG A 364 -0.35 -36.27 29.82
CA ARG A 364 -0.53 -34.86 30.23
C ARG A 364 -0.94 -34.71 31.69
N GLU A 365 -1.61 -35.71 32.27
CA GLU A 365 -1.99 -35.72 33.69
C GLU A 365 -0.76 -35.87 34.61
N VAL A 366 0.26 -36.61 34.18
CA VAL A 366 1.54 -36.75 34.92
C VAL A 366 2.33 -35.44 34.89
N ILE A 367 2.31 -34.74 33.74
CA ILE A 367 2.90 -33.39 33.60
C ILE A 367 2.16 -32.38 34.51
N GLN A 368 0.83 -32.48 34.60
CA GLN A 368 0.02 -31.67 35.51
C GLN A 368 0.40 -31.90 36.98
N GLU A 369 0.46 -33.16 37.44
CA GLU A 369 0.85 -33.49 38.82
C GLU A 369 2.28 -33.02 39.13
N PHE A 370 3.22 -33.22 38.20
CA PHE A 370 4.60 -32.74 38.35
C PHE A 370 4.67 -31.22 38.54
N VAL A 371 3.91 -30.44 37.76
CA VAL A 371 3.85 -28.99 37.90
C VAL A 371 3.16 -28.57 39.21
N ASP A 372 2.06 -29.23 39.59
CA ASP A 372 1.33 -28.93 40.83
C ASP A 372 2.11 -29.30 42.11
N LYS A 373 3.07 -30.24 42.01
CA LYS A 373 3.95 -30.64 43.11
C LYS A 373 5.20 -29.77 43.21
N ASN A 374 5.86 -29.47 42.10
CA ASN A 374 7.23 -28.92 42.11
C ASN A 374 7.34 -27.40 41.94
N PHE A 375 6.31 -26.73 41.43
CA PHE A 375 6.32 -25.30 41.11
C PHE A 375 5.31 -24.45 41.93
N PRO A 376 5.62 -23.18 42.21
CA PRO A 376 4.72 -22.27 42.90
C PRO A 376 3.48 -21.97 42.05
N VAL A 377 2.33 -21.75 42.70
CA VAL A 377 1.00 -21.58 42.05
C VAL A 377 1.03 -20.53 40.93
N GLN A 378 1.76 -19.44 41.15
CA GLN A 378 1.92 -18.30 40.24
C GLN A 378 2.63 -18.65 38.93
N ALA A 379 3.35 -19.77 38.85
CA ALA A 379 4.07 -20.24 37.67
C ALA A 379 3.25 -21.24 36.82
N ARG A 380 2.41 -22.05 37.47
CA ARG A 380 1.82 -23.28 36.89
C ARG A 380 1.09 -23.05 35.57
N SER A 381 0.23 -22.02 35.50
CA SER A 381 -0.54 -21.74 34.29
C SER A 381 0.32 -21.31 33.09
N ALA A 382 1.50 -20.73 33.32
CA ALA A 382 2.42 -20.37 32.24
C ALA A 382 3.16 -21.60 31.68
N LEU A 383 3.46 -22.59 32.53
CA LEU A 383 4.02 -23.88 32.13
C LEU A 383 2.99 -24.70 31.35
N LEU A 384 1.81 -24.94 31.93
CA LEU A 384 0.80 -25.90 31.45
C LEU A 384 0.04 -25.46 30.17
N MET A 385 0.17 -24.19 29.80
CA MET A 385 -0.36 -23.63 28.54
C MET A 385 0.66 -23.59 27.40
N LEU A 386 1.97 -23.79 27.66
CA LEU A 386 3.02 -23.67 26.65
C LEU A 386 2.76 -24.62 25.46
N PRO A 387 2.70 -24.13 24.21
CA PRO A 387 2.38 -24.95 23.05
C PRO A 387 3.60 -25.76 22.57
N THR A 388 4.08 -26.69 23.40
CA THR A 388 5.26 -27.55 23.15
C THR A 388 5.12 -28.43 21.90
N LEU A 389 3.90 -28.75 21.47
CA LEU A 389 3.61 -29.42 20.19
C LEU A 389 3.94 -28.58 18.94
N ILE A 390 4.12 -27.26 19.10
CA ILE A 390 4.38 -26.30 18.01
C ILE A 390 5.82 -25.74 18.09
N LEU A 391 6.30 -25.52 19.31
CA LEU A 391 7.60 -24.89 19.56
C LEU A 391 8.76 -25.88 19.40
N SER A 392 9.84 -25.44 18.75
CA SER A 392 11.08 -26.20 18.67
C SER A 392 11.67 -26.46 20.07
N ARG A 393 12.15 -27.70 20.30
CA ARG A 393 12.80 -28.07 21.57
C ARG A 393 14.04 -27.22 21.85
N GLN A 394 14.94 -27.11 20.88
CA GLN A 394 16.30 -26.57 21.11
C GLN A 394 16.33 -25.14 21.69
N PRO A 395 15.58 -24.15 21.16
CA PRO A 395 15.60 -22.79 21.71
C PRO A 395 15.13 -22.68 23.16
N LEU A 396 14.23 -23.55 23.63
CA LEU A 396 13.78 -23.54 25.04
C LEU A 396 14.90 -23.98 26.00
N TYR A 397 15.80 -24.85 25.56
CA TYR A 397 16.91 -25.34 26.36
C TYR A 397 18.10 -24.38 26.28
N ASP A 398 18.30 -23.70 25.15
CA ASP A 398 19.29 -22.63 25.03
C ASP A 398 18.87 -21.37 25.82
N LEU A 399 17.57 -21.14 26.03
CA LEU A 399 17.08 -20.15 27.01
C LEU A 399 17.46 -20.52 28.45
N LEU A 400 17.35 -21.80 28.84
CA LEU A 400 17.84 -22.26 30.15
C LEU A 400 19.36 -22.07 30.29
N LYS A 401 20.15 -22.32 29.25
CA LYS A 401 21.60 -21.99 29.22
C LYS A 401 21.90 -20.49 29.26
N GLY A 402 20.93 -19.64 28.92
CA GLY A 402 21.01 -18.19 29.15
C GLY A 402 20.93 -17.88 30.64
N PHE A 403 19.96 -18.49 31.34
CA PHE A 403 19.85 -18.39 32.79
C PHE A 403 21.07 -18.99 33.53
N GLU A 404 21.65 -20.08 33.03
CA GLU A 404 22.91 -20.64 33.56
C GLU A 404 24.06 -19.60 33.50
N MET A 405 24.21 -18.86 32.40
CA MET A 405 25.19 -17.76 32.28
C MET A 405 24.88 -16.57 33.20
N ASP A 406 23.59 -16.27 33.43
CA ASP A 406 23.19 -15.22 34.37
C ASP A 406 23.55 -15.54 35.84
N LEU A 407 23.75 -16.82 36.18
CA LEU A 407 24.26 -17.27 37.48
C LEU A 407 25.80 -17.23 37.58
N GLU A 408 26.52 -17.23 36.46
CA GLU A 408 27.99 -17.12 36.46
C GLU A 408 28.45 -15.75 36.98
N PHE A 409 27.66 -14.68 36.78
CA PHE A 409 27.92 -13.37 37.39
C PHE A 409 27.95 -13.39 38.93
N SER A 410 27.10 -14.22 39.55
CA SER A 410 27.07 -14.33 41.02
C SER A 410 28.34 -14.98 41.57
N ALA A 411 28.92 -15.95 40.85
CA ALA A 411 30.19 -16.60 41.20
C ALA A 411 31.42 -15.75 40.79
N ALA A 412 31.30 -14.98 39.70
CA ALA A 412 32.34 -14.05 39.23
C ALA A 412 32.68 -12.99 40.28
N ALA A 413 31.68 -12.50 41.02
CA ALA A 413 31.82 -11.48 42.06
C ALA A 413 32.69 -11.91 43.26
N GLU A 414 33.02 -13.21 43.40
CA GLU A 414 33.94 -13.71 44.42
C GLU A 414 35.38 -13.96 43.90
N ASN A 415 35.56 -14.09 42.58
CA ASN A 415 36.82 -14.46 41.93
C ASN A 415 37.34 -13.42 40.91
N ASP A 416 36.68 -12.27 40.80
CA ASP A 416 36.99 -11.14 39.88
C ASP A 416 37.02 -11.53 38.38
N SER A 417 36.27 -12.59 38.03
CA SER A 417 36.32 -13.28 36.72
C SER A 417 34.96 -13.26 36.03
N TYR A 418 34.65 -12.18 35.31
CA TYR A 418 33.31 -11.92 34.73
C TYR A 418 33.07 -12.72 33.42
N PRO A 419 31.89 -13.37 33.25
CA PRO A 419 31.66 -14.37 32.19
C PRO A 419 31.53 -13.82 30.76
N ILE A 420 31.50 -12.49 30.59
CA ILE A 420 31.47 -11.83 29.28
C ILE A 420 32.81 -11.12 29.07
N GLU A 421 33.79 -11.84 28.53
CA GLU A 421 35.12 -11.28 28.23
C GLU A 421 35.12 -10.54 26.88
N THR A 422 34.51 -11.16 25.86
CA THR A 422 34.60 -10.77 24.44
C THR A 422 33.25 -10.39 23.82
N GLU A 423 33.28 -9.80 22.63
CA GLU A 423 32.07 -9.54 21.81
C GLU A 423 31.35 -10.84 21.42
N THR A 424 32.09 -11.94 21.24
CA THR A 424 31.52 -13.26 20.92
C THR A 424 30.75 -13.89 22.08
N ASP A 425 31.13 -13.64 23.34
CA ASP A 425 30.41 -14.13 24.51
C ASP A 425 29.09 -13.37 24.69
N LEU A 426 29.09 -12.07 24.36
CA LEU A 426 27.89 -11.24 24.35
C LEU A 426 26.92 -11.60 23.21
N ASP A 427 27.43 -11.85 22.00
CA ASP A 427 26.61 -12.37 20.88
C ASP A 427 26.01 -13.75 21.26
N LEU A 428 26.77 -14.62 21.93
CA LEU A 428 26.31 -15.93 22.43
C LEU A 428 25.22 -15.80 23.52
N TYR A 429 25.42 -14.92 24.49
CA TYR A 429 24.39 -14.62 25.51
C TYR A 429 23.12 -14.06 24.86
N GLY A 430 23.26 -13.08 23.97
CA GLY A 430 22.15 -12.49 23.21
C GLY A 430 21.38 -13.52 22.38
N ALA A 431 22.08 -14.47 21.76
CA ALA A 431 21.46 -15.58 21.04
C ALA A 431 20.64 -16.47 21.99
N ARG A 432 21.22 -16.86 23.14
CA ARG A 432 20.58 -17.73 24.14
C ARG A 432 19.33 -17.12 24.78
N VAL A 433 19.31 -15.83 25.12
CA VAL A 433 18.16 -15.22 25.83
C VAL A 433 17.11 -14.55 24.95
N ALA A 434 17.51 -13.94 23.83
CA ALA A 434 16.60 -13.16 22.98
C ALA A 434 16.51 -13.69 21.54
N GLY A 435 17.60 -14.29 21.02
CA GLY A 435 17.57 -15.02 19.76
C GLY A 435 16.61 -16.21 19.82
N THR A 436 16.72 -17.04 20.84
CA THR A 436 15.81 -18.17 21.12
C THR A 436 14.34 -17.74 21.19
N VAL A 437 14.03 -16.66 21.90
CA VAL A 437 12.66 -16.12 22.00
C VAL A 437 12.16 -15.62 20.64
N ALA A 438 13.02 -15.04 19.80
CA ALA A 438 12.68 -14.65 18.45
C ALA A 438 12.43 -15.86 17.52
N GLU A 439 13.22 -16.93 17.64
CA GLU A 439 12.97 -18.21 16.94
C GLU A 439 11.64 -18.84 17.36
N LEU A 440 11.35 -18.92 18.67
CA LEU A 440 10.08 -19.45 19.20
C LEU A 440 8.87 -18.61 18.75
N CYS A 441 9.04 -17.29 18.59
CA CYS A 441 8.00 -16.44 17.99
C CYS A 441 7.79 -16.72 16.49
N LEU A 442 8.83 -17.15 15.78
CA LEU A 442 8.74 -17.50 14.36
C LEU A 442 8.14 -18.90 14.15
N ASP A 443 8.41 -19.86 15.02
CA ASP A 443 7.72 -21.17 15.02
C ASP A 443 6.20 -21.00 15.08
N LEU A 444 5.71 -20.16 16.00
CA LEU A 444 4.28 -19.82 16.09
C LEU A 444 3.75 -19.16 14.80
N VAL A 445 4.52 -18.28 14.17
CA VAL A 445 4.16 -17.65 12.89
C VAL A 445 4.10 -18.67 11.74
N PHE A 446 5.01 -19.63 11.69
CA PHE A 446 5.02 -20.66 10.64
C PHE A 446 3.95 -21.74 10.86
N ALA A 447 3.54 -21.99 12.10
CA ALA A 447 2.42 -22.88 12.41
C ALA A 447 1.04 -22.26 12.11
N ASP A 448 0.89 -20.95 12.29
CA ASP A 448 -0.32 -20.19 11.91
C ASP A 448 -0.42 -20.01 10.37
N CYS A 449 0.72 -20.00 9.65
CA CYS A 449 0.81 -19.83 8.20
C CYS A 449 1.56 -20.97 7.46
N PRO A 450 1.15 -22.25 7.58
CA PRO A 450 1.97 -23.42 7.20
C PRO A 450 2.24 -23.58 5.69
N HIS A 451 1.49 -22.91 4.82
CA HIS A 451 1.59 -23.05 3.36
C HIS A 451 2.20 -21.83 2.63
N GLN A 452 2.70 -20.81 3.34
CA GLN A 452 3.14 -19.53 2.71
C GLN A 452 4.65 -19.38 2.50
N THR A 453 5.50 -20.33 2.92
CA THR A 453 6.97 -20.15 2.91
C THR A 453 7.69 -21.49 2.74
N SER A 454 8.68 -21.56 1.85
CA SER A 454 9.48 -22.78 1.60
C SER A 454 10.46 -23.09 2.75
N LEU A 455 10.98 -24.33 2.79
CA LEU A 455 11.85 -24.78 3.88
C LEU A 455 13.15 -23.96 4.00
N GLU A 456 13.80 -23.61 2.88
CA GLU A 456 15.03 -22.80 2.88
C GLU A 456 14.76 -21.33 3.22
N GLU A 457 13.64 -20.77 2.79
CA GLU A 457 13.22 -19.43 3.22
C GLU A 457 12.96 -19.39 4.73
N ARG A 458 12.30 -20.41 5.32
CA ARG A 458 12.14 -20.52 6.78
C ARG A 458 13.49 -20.53 7.50
N LYS A 459 14.45 -21.36 7.06
CA LYS A 459 15.82 -21.39 7.61
C LYS A 459 16.56 -20.06 7.48
N GLY A 460 16.27 -19.27 6.44
CA GLY A 460 16.82 -17.92 6.28
C GLY A 460 16.19 -16.91 7.23
N ILE A 461 14.86 -16.95 7.36
CA ILE A 461 14.09 -16.07 8.25
C ILE A 461 14.37 -16.37 9.72
N LEU A 462 14.50 -17.65 10.13
CA LEU A 462 14.87 -18.05 11.49
C LEU A 462 16.23 -17.48 11.89
N ARG A 463 17.27 -17.65 11.06
CA ARG A 463 18.62 -17.10 11.33
C ARG A 463 18.63 -15.58 11.48
N ALA A 464 17.88 -14.87 10.65
CA ALA A 464 17.75 -13.42 10.77
C ALA A 464 16.83 -12.99 11.94
N GLY A 465 15.88 -13.83 12.36
CA GLY A 465 15.09 -13.66 13.58
C GLY A 465 15.95 -13.78 14.83
N ALA A 466 16.81 -14.80 14.90
CA ALA A 466 17.77 -15.00 15.97
C ALA A 466 18.73 -13.78 16.09
N ALA A 467 19.30 -13.34 14.96
CA ALA A 467 20.13 -12.13 14.90
C ALA A 467 19.37 -10.87 15.32
N MET A 468 18.11 -10.71 14.90
CA MET A 468 17.25 -9.63 15.39
C MET A 468 17.03 -9.70 16.91
N GLY A 469 16.92 -10.90 17.49
CA GLY A 469 16.90 -11.12 18.93
C GLY A 469 18.15 -10.59 19.63
N ILE A 470 19.34 -10.86 19.08
CA ILE A 470 20.61 -10.31 19.57
C ILE A 470 20.58 -8.77 19.55
N ALA A 471 20.18 -8.15 18.44
CA ALA A 471 20.05 -6.69 18.33
C ALA A 471 19.10 -6.10 19.39
N LEU A 472 17.97 -6.77 19.64
CA LEU A 472 17.01 -6.37 20.68
C LEU A 472 17.59 -6.50 22.09
N GLN A 473 18.43 -7.51 22.37
CA GLN A 473 19.11 -7.66 23.66
C GLN A 473 20.22 -6.63 23.86
N TYR A 474 20.97 -6.24 22.83
CA TYR A 474 21.95 -5.15 22.92
C TYR A 474 21.26 -3.81 23.28
N VAL A 475 20.07 -3.53 22.71
CA VAL A 475 19.23 -2.38 23.12
C VAL A 475 18.69 -2.57 24.55
N ASN A 476 18.40 -3.80 24.98
CA ASN A 476 17.91 -4.11 26.32
C ASN A 476 18.97 -3.82 27.40
N ILE A 477 20.20 -4.33 27.21
CA ILE A 477 21.37 -4.06 28.06
C ILE A 477 21.68 -2.56 28.07
N SER A 478 21.76 -1.94 26.88
CA SER A 478 22.02 -0.48 26.75
C SER A 478 21.05 0.41 27.54
N ARG A 479 19.81 -0.06 27.73
CA ARG A 479 18.75 0.63 28.48
C ARG A 479 18.90 0.46 29.99
N ASP A 480 19.28 -0.73 30.44
CA ASP A 480 19.15 -1.15 31.83
C ASP A 480 20.48 -1.28 32.59
N ILE A 481 21.64 -0.93 32.00
CA ILE A 481 22.99 -0.90 32.64
C ILE A 481 23.01 -0.50 34.13
N SER A 482 22.28 0.56 34.53
CA SER A 482 22.24 0.97 35.95
C SER A 482 21.48 0.00 36.88
N VAL A 483 20.49 -0.71 36.38
CA VAL A 483 19.73 -1.74 37.09
C VAL A 483 20.52 -3.06 37.11
N ASP A 484 21.16 -3.40 35.99
CA ASP A 484 22.01 -4.59 35.89
C ASP A 484 23.19 -4.47 36.87
N ALA A 485 23.79 -3.28 36.97
CA ALA A 485 24.80 -2.91 37.96
C ALA A 485 24.28 -2.96 39.42
N GLU A 486 23.04 -2.55 39.69
CA GLU A 486 22.39 -2.73 41.01
C GLU A 486 22.26 -4.23 41.38
N MET A 487 22.20 -5.12 40.39
CA MET A 487 22.20 -6.59 40.54
C MET A 487 23.61 -7.22 40.40
N LYS A 488 24.68 -6.41 40.35
CA LYS A 488 26.08 -6.83 40.08
C LYS A 488 26.34 -7.53 38.72
N ARG A 489 25.38 -7.51 37.78
CA ARG A 489 25.56 -8.10 36.45
C ARG A 489 26.17 -7.07 35.49
N VAL A 490 27.22 -7.45 34.77
CA VAL A 490 27.96 -6.56 33.85
C VAL A 490 28.09 -7.21 32.48
N TYR A 491 27.06 -7.05 31.64
CA TYR A 491 27.00 -7.61 30.28
C TYR A 491 27.86 -6.84 29.25
N ILE A 492 28.68 -5.87 29.67
CA ILE A 492 29.59 -5.15 28.78
C ILE A 492 30.90 -5.95 28.72
N PRO A 493 31.40 -6.36 27.54
CA PRO A 493 32.60 -7.18 27.43
C PRO A 493 33.78 -6.58 28.17
N SER A 494 34.45 -7.38 28.99
CA SER A 494 35.60 -6.93 29.79
C SER A 494 36.70 -6.30 28.91
N GLN A 495 36.91 -6.81 27.69
CA GLN A 495 37.80 -6.20 26.70
C GLN A 495 37.41 -4.75 26.34
N TRP A 496 36.11 -4.47 26.18
CA TRP A 496 35.62 -3.12 25.83
C TRP A 496 35.70 -2.14 27.02
N LEU A 497 35.70 -2.65 28.25
CA LEU A 497 35.94 -1.84 29.45
C LEU A 497 37.43 -1.51 29.58
N LEU A 498 38.32 -2.47 29.30
CA LEU A 498 39.77 -2.26 29.25
C LEU A 498 40.18 -1.25 28.16
N ASP A 499 39.53 -1.25 26.98
CA ASP A 499 39.71 -0.23 25.92
C ASP A 499 39.49 1.21 26.45
N GLU A 500 38.54 1.40 27.38
CA GLU A 500 38.20 2.66 28.03
C GLU A 500 38.95 2.89 29.36
N GLY A 501 39.85 1.98 29.75
CA GLY A 501 40.54 2.02 31.04
C GLY A 501 39.59 1.94 32.24
N LEU A 502 38.62 1.02 32.18
CA LEU A 502 37.64 0.67 33.21
C LEU A 502 37.73 -0.83 33.55
N THR A 503 37.27 -1.19 34.75
CA THR A 503 36.95 -2.55 35.16
C THR A 503 35.43 -2.78 35.21
N PRO A 504 34.93 -4.04 35.24
CA PRO A 504 33.51 -4.32 35.51
C PRO A 504 33.03 -3.72 36.84
N GLU A 505 33.89 -3.73 37.86
CA GLU A 505 33.61 -3.15 39.18
C GLU A 505 33.46 -1.60 39.13
N ASP A 506 34.10 -0.91 38.17
CA ASP A 506 33.85 0.52 37.93
C ASP A 506 32.45 0.78 37.32
N VAL A 507 31.92 -0.19 36.54
CA VAL A 507 30.54 -0.14 36.03
C VAL A 507 29.55 -0.27 37.17
N ILE A 508 29.80 -1.16 38.13
CA ILE A 508 28.98 -1.31 39.35
C ILE A 508 29.02 -0.02 40.20
N LYS A 509 30.21 0.56 40.42
CA LYS A 509 30.40 1.76 41.25
C LYS A 509 29.84 3.04 40.64
N ASN A 510 29.86 3.20 39.32
CA ASN A 510 29.38 4.43 38.65
C ASN A 510 28.75 4.15 37.28
N PRO A 511 27.58 3.48 37.20
CA PRO A 511 26.94 3.06 35.94
C PRO A 511 26.40 4.20 35.04
N ARG A 512 26.76 5.46 35.36
CA ARG A 512 26.46 6.67 34.57
C ARG A 512 27.72 7.52 34.34
N GLY A 513 28.91 6.96 34.54
CA GLY A 513 30.17 7.61 34.21
C GLY A 513 30.31 7.87 32.71
N PRO A 514 30.98 8.96 32.29
CA PRO A 514 31.01 9.38 30.89
C PRO A 514 31.68 8.37 29.94
N ARG A 515 32.61 7.53 30.44
CA ARG A 515 33.21 6.43 29.66
C ARG A 515 32.26 5.26 29.42
N ILE A 516 31.29 5.03 30.32
CA ILE A 516 30.24 4.00 30.12
C ILE A 516 29.21 4.46 29.07
N GLU A 517 29.10 5.76 28.83
CA GLU A 517 28.33 6.28 27.68
C GLU A 517 29.00 5.88 26.34
N SER A 518 30.33 5.76 26.30
CA SER A 518 31.09 5.26 25.14
C SER A 518 30.77 3.79 24.87
N THR A 519 30.81 2.93 25.89
CA THR A 519 30.47 1.50 25.73
C THR A 519 28.98 1.28 25.46
N ARG A 520 28.07 2.10 26.02
CA ARG A 520 26.65 2.11 25.62
C ARG A 520 26.48 2.50 24.14
N LYS A 521 27.22 3.49 23.65
CA LYS A 521 27.19 3.88 22.24
C LYS A 521 27.68 2.74 21.33
N ARG A 522 28.76 2.05 21.72
CA ARG A 522 29.28 0.84 21.01
C ARG A 522 28.24 -0.29 20.95
N LEU A 523 27.52 -0.55 22.05
CA LEU A 523 26.40 -1.51 22.08
C LEU A 523 25.27 -1.11 21.13
N LEU A 524 24.84 0.17 21.14
CA LEU A 524 23.78 0.67 20.27
C LEU A 524 24.19 0.63 18.79
N GLU A 525 25.42 0.98 18.45
CA GLU A 525 25.94 0.91 17.07
C GLU A 525 25.95 -0.53 16.55
N ARG A 526 26.41 -1.50 17.35
CA ARG A 526 26.35 -2.94 17.02
C ARG A 526 24.89 -3.41 16.87
N ALA A 527 23.99 -2.98 17.75
CA ALA A 527 22.56 -3.30 17.64
C ALA A 527 21.92 -2.78 16.35
N PHE A 528 22.20 -1.54 15.95
CA PHE A 528 21.68 -0.96 14.70
C PHE A 528 22.24 -1.64 13.46
N LYS A 529 23.51 -2.05 13.48
CA LYS A 529 24.12 -2.84 12.40
C LYS A 529 23.38 -4.17 12.20
N ILE A 530 23.28 -5.00 13.25
CA ILE A 530 22.61 -6.30 13.19
C ILE A 530 21.13 -6.13 12.80
N TYR A 531 20.48 -5.08 13.28
CA TYR A 531 19.11 -4.71 12.90
C TYR A 531 18.97 -4.45 11.39
N GLU A 532 19.78 -3.55 10.80
CA GLU A 532 19.67 -3.24 9.35
C GLU A 532 20.03 -4.45 8.47
N GLU A 533 21.01 -5.27 8.86
CA GLU A 533 21.35 -6.54 8.20
C GLU A 533 20.16 -7.53 8.23
N SER A 534 19.49 -7.66 9.37
CA SER A 534 18.38 -8.61 9.59
C SER A 534 17.02 -8.12 9.06
N LYS A 535 16.83 -6.82 8.94
CA LYS A 535 15.58 -6.13 8.53
C LYS A 535 15.08 -6.55 7.15
N VAL A 536 15.98 -6.89 6.22
CA VAL A 536 15.64 -7.39 4.87
C VAL A 536 14.95 -8.76 4.93
N ALA A 537 15.25 -9.59 5.94
CA ALA A 537 14.59 -10.88 6.11
C ALA A 537 13.17 -10.74 6.71
N LEU A 538 12.90 -9.71 7.52
CA LEU A 538 11.55 -9.40 7.98
C LEU A 538 10.59 -9.11 6.81
N ASP A 539 11.11 -8.62 5.68
CA ASP A 539 10.29 -8.42 4.47
C ASP A 539 9.87 -9.73 3.78
N LYS A 540 10.45 -10.88 4.15
CA LYS A 540 10.10 -12.23 3.65
C LYS A 540 9.10 -12.98 4.54
N LEU A 541 8.68 -12.41 5.67
CA LEU A 541 7.70 -13.03 6.57
C LEU A 541 6.32 -13.22 5.89
N PRO A 542 5.53 -14.24 6.31
CA PRO A 542 4.13 -14.38 5.94
C PRO A 542 3.37 -13.06 6.11
N PHE A 543 2.57 -12.69 5.11
CA PHE A 543 1.97 -11.35 4.99
C PHE A 543 1.22 -10.91 6.26
N GLN A 544 0.54 -11.86 6.92
CA GLN A 544 -0.28 -11.63 8.10
C GLN A 544 0.56 -11.30 9.35
N ALA A 545 1.75 -11.88 9.48
CA ALA A 545 2.67 -11.65 10.60
C ALA A 545 3.68 -10.51 10.34
N LYS A 546 4.04 -10.25 9.08
CA LYS A 546 5.04 -9.27 8.65
C LYS A 546 4.82 -7.86 9.23
N GLY A 547 3.61 -7.33 9.11
CA GLY A 547 3.24 -6.00 9.64
C GLY A 547 3.35 -5.92 11.17
N PRO A 548 2.65 -6.80 11.91
CA PRO A 548 2.73 -6.87 13.37
C PRO A 548 4.15 -7.11 13.92
N MET A 549 4.94 -7.96 13.26
CA MET A 549 6.33 -8.23 13.68
C MET A 549 7.24 -7.00 13.50
N ARG A 550 7.11 -6.27 12.38
CA ARG A 550 7.82 -4.98 12.21
C ARG A 550 7.41 -3.97 13.26
N VAL A 551 6.13 -3.89 13.65
CA VAL A 551 5.65 -3.02 14.74
C VAL A 551 6.29 -3.41 16.10
N ALA A 552 6.46 -4.69 16.38
CA ALA A 552 7.12 -5.16 17.61
C ALA A 552 8.62 -4.78 17.65
N VAL A 553 9.36 -5.05 16.58
CA VAL A 553 10.79 -4.71 16.46
C VAL A 553 11.00 -3.20 16.51
N GLU A 554 10.27 -2.42 15.72
CA GLU A 554 10.38 -0.95 15.67
C GLU A 554 10.06 -0.30 17.03
N SER A 555 9.08 -0.83 17.78
CA SER A 555 8.76 -0.35 19.13
C SER A 555 9.87 -0.60 20.16
N TYR A 556 10.84 -1.47 19.87
CA TYR A 556 12.05 -1.66 20.67
C TYR A 556 13.25 -0.90 20.11
N MET A 557 13.48 -0.92 18.80
CA MET A 557 14.57 -0.15 18.18
C MET A 557 14.42 1.36 18.41
N GLU A 558 13.20 1.87 18.50
CA GLU A 558 12.94 3.26 18.93
C GLU A 558 13.39 3.55 20.36
N ILE A 559 13.44 2.55 21.26
CA ILE A 559 14.05 2.72 22.59
C ILE A 559 15.56 2.97 22.44
N GLY A 560 16.22 2.24 21.54
CA GLY A 560 17.64 2.47 21.20
C GLY A 560 17.88 3.82 20.52
N ARG A 561 17.01 4.21 19.57
CA ARG A 561 17.12 5.53 18.88
C ARG A 561 16.95 6.67 19.87
N VAL A 562 15.96 6.54 20.76
CA VAL A 562 15.79 7.42 21.90
C VAL A 562 17.09 7.45 22.69
N LEU A 563 17.58 6.34 23.26
CA LEU A 563 18.80 6.30 24.08
C LEU A 563 20.03 7.02 23.50
N GLY A 564 20.18 7.08 22.17
CA GLY A 564 21.24 7.85 21.50
C GLY A 564 21.13 9.39 21.59
N GLU A 565 19.96 9.98 21.85
CA GLU A 565 19.74 11.44 21.92
C GLU A 565 20.22 12.10 23.24
N GLY A 566 20.81 11.34 24.16
CA GLY A 566 21.35 11.79 25.46
C GLY A 566 20.36 12.37 26.50
N LYS A 567 19.05 12.50 26.25
CA LYS A 567 18.10 13.19 27.17
C LYS A 567 16.72 12.52 27.27
N PHE A 568 16.44 11.80 28.37
CA PHE A 568 15.23 10.95 28.48
C PHE A 568 14.36 11.19 29.71
N PRO A 569 13.01 11.08 29.56
CA PRO A 569 12.13 10.89 30.69
C PRO A 569 12.29 9.45 31.21
N THR A 570 13.08 9.30 32.26
CA THR A 570 13.21 8.05 33.01
C THR A 570 11.98 7.82 33.90
N LYS A 571 11.57 6.57 34.08
CA LYS A 571 10.51 6.21 35.05
C LYS A 571 10.89 4.93 35.77
N ARG A 572 11.23 5.06 37.07
CA ARG A 572 11.94 4.03 37.87
C ARG A 572 13.27 3.63 37.19
N GLY A 573 14.19 4.59 37.04
CA GLY A 573 15.51 4.42 36.43
C GLY A 573 15.49 4.29 34.89
N ARG A 574 14.64 3.42 34.34
CA ARG A 574 14.64 3.02 32.92
C ARG A 574 14.10 4.13 32.00
N ALA A 575 14.70 4.30 30.82
CA ALA A 575 14.30 5.27 29.80
C ALA A 575 12.95 4.93 29.14
N THR A 576 12.15 5.93 28.75
CA THR A 576 10.80 5.68 28.18
C THR A 576 10.48 6.51 26.93
N VAL A 577 10.04 5.86 25.85
CA VAL A 577 9.55 6.51 24.62
C VAL A 577 8.15 7.12 24.84
N PRO A 578 7.92 8.42 24.56
CA PRO A 578 6.61 9.08 24.66
C PRO A 578 5.53 8.45 23.77
N LYS A 579 4.26 8.47 24.23
CA LYS A 579 3.11 7.89 23.49
C LYS A 579 2.98 8.42 22.05
N LEU A 580 3.23 9.71 21.84
CA LEU A 580 3.08 10.35 20.52
C LEU A 580 4.18 9.93 19.53
N ARG A 581 5.42 9.66 19.98
CA ARG A 581 6.44 9.02 19.13
C ARG A 581 5.98 7.62 18.74
N ARG A 582 5.71 6.73 19.71
CA ARG A 582 5.23 5.35 19.44
C ARG A 582 4.11 5.27 18.39
N ILE A 583 3.11 6.16 18.45
CA ILE A 583 2.01 6.21 17.46
C ILE A 583 2.49 6.75 16.11
N LYS A 584 3.33 7.79 16.09
CA LYS A 584 3.99 8.29 14.89
C LYS A 584 4.84 7.21 14.22
N ASP A 585 5.55 6.36 14.98
CA ASP A 585 6.53 5.43 14.44
C ASP A 585 5.86 4.17 13.88
N ILE A 586 4.80 3.67 14.51
CA ILE A 586 3.87 2.67 13.91
C ILE A 586 3.35 3.15 12.55
N ARG A 587 2.96 4.42 12.47
CA ARG A 587 2.50 5.06 11.22
C ARG A 587 3.63 5.35 10.23
N THR A 588 4.83 5.66 10.70
CA THR A 588 5.95 6.09 9.83
C THR A 588 6.68 4.89 9.26
N ASN A 589 6.88 3.81 10.01
CA ASN A 589 7.68 2.65 9.57
C ASN A 589 6.83 1.58 8.87
N THR A 590 5.50 1.74 8.84
CA THR A 590 4.63 1.15 7.81
C THR A 590 4.65 1.94 6.48
N LEU A 591 5.08 3.22 6.48
CA LEU A 591 5.17 4.07 5.28
C LEU A 591 6.60 4.19 4.70
N ARG A 592 7.65 4.12 5.52
CA ARG A 592 9.07 4.33 5.15
C ARG A 592 9.76 3.15 4.46
N CYS A 593 9.00 2.25 3.85
CA CYS A 593 9.53 1.03 3.22
C CYS A 593 10.24 1.28 1.86
N ARG A 594 10.86 2.46 1.66
CA ARG A 594 11.22 2.99 0.33
C ARG A 594 12.64 3.61 0.18
N ASP A 595 12.89 4.92 0.38
CA ASP A 595 13.99 5.64 -0.36
C ASP A 595 14.99 6.53 0.47
N ARG A 596 16.31 6.57 0.09
CA ARG A 596 17.51 7.42 0.46
C ARG A 596 18.82 6.93 -0.27
N GLU A 597 19.98 7.63 -0.41
CA GLU A 597 20.29 9.08 -0.68
C GLU A 597 21.74 9.52 -1.20
N SER A 598 21.87 10.56 -2.09
CA SER A 598 22.97 11.60 -2.32
C SER A 598 24.41 11.32 -2.90
N ASP A 599 25.23 12.26 -3.46
CA ASP A 599 25.16 13.59 -4.20
C ASP A 599 26.57 14.23 -4.55
N TYR A 600 26.78 15.08 -5.62
CA TYR A 600 27.79 16.17 -5.96
C TYR A 600 29.11 16.14 -6.85
N ASP A 601 29.19 17.00 -7.92
CA ASP A 601 30.38 17.76 -8.53
C ASP A 601 31.33 17.10 -9.59
N ARG A 602 31.91 17.61 -10.72
CA ARG A 602 31.96 18.82 -11.63
C ARG A 602 32.80 18.41 -12.92
N LYS A 603 33.05 19.05 -14.10
CA LYS A 603 32.73 20.26 -14.94
C LYS A 603 33.36 20.07 -16.40
N ASP A 604 33.00 20.88 -17.43
CA ASP A 604 33.72 21.27 -18.71
C ASP A 604 34.03 20.26 -19.89
N GLU A 605 34.07 20.60 -21.21
CA GLU A 605 33.80 21.83 -22.04
C GLU A 605 33.55 21.56 -23.59
N SER A 606 32.81 22.45 -24.31
CA SER A 606 32.68 22.65 -25.82
C SER A 606 31.93 21.62 -26.74
N LYS A 607 31.32 21.90 -27.93
CA LYS A 607 30.78 23.09 -28.69
C LYS A 607 29.96 22.69 -29.97
N ASP A 608 29.12 23.60 -30.54
CA ASP A 608 28.63 23.79 -31.97
C ASP A 608 27.19 23.36 -32.40
N GLY A 609 26.40 24.25 -33.07
CA GLY A 609 25.23 23.85 -33.94
C GLY A 609 23.82 24.54 -33.94
N HIS A 610 23.48 25.58 -33.16
CA HIS A 610 22.18 26.33 -33.07
C HIS A 610 20.84 25.60 -32.71
N CYS A 611 20.15 25.98 -31.61
CA CYS A 611 19.08 25.17 -30.95
C CYS A 611 17.57 25.52 -31.17
N ALA A 612 16.66 24.58 -30.85
CA ALA A 612 15.23 24.78 -30.52
C ALA A 612 14.56 23.44 -30.08
N GLY A 613 13.96 23.35 -28.89
CA GLY A 613 13.41 22.08 -28.37
C GLY A 613 12.06 21.60 -28.95
N VAL A 614 11.86 20.27 -29.01
CA VAL A 614 10.70 19.55 -29.61
C VAL A 614 9.33 20.20 -29.36
N GLY A 615 8.97 20.45 -28.10
CA GLY A 615 7.67 21.03 -27.74
C GLY A 615 7.51 22.46 -28.24
N GLY A 616 8.60 23.24 -28.23
CA GLY A 616 8.69 24.58 -28.78
C GLY A 616 8.50 24.59 -30.30
N VAL A 617 9.31 23.82 -31.05
CA VAL A 617 9.24 23.75 -32.52
C VAL A 617 7.84 23.31 -33.00
N SER A 618 7.30 22.25 -32.43
CA SER A 618 5.97 21.72 -32.78
C SER A 618 4.79 22.57 -32.30
N THR A 619 5.02 23.56 -31.42
CA THR A 619 4.07 24.64 -31.11
C THR A 619 4.24 25.81 -32.08
N ALA A 620 5.48 26.22 -32.37
CA ALA A 620 5.81 27.34 -33.24
C ALA A 620 5.28 27.16 -34.67
N ALA A 621 5.54 26.01 -35.29
CA ALA A 621 5.02 25.70 -36.63
C ALA A 621 3.48 25.67 -36.67
N ARG A 622 2.83 25.15 -35.61
CA ARG A 622 1.36 25.15 -35.49
C ARG A 622 0.77 26.56 -35.33
N LEU A 623 1.39 27.41 -34.51
CA LEU A 623 0.95 28.81 -34.35
C LEU A 623 1.18 29.62 -35.63
N ALA A 624 2.30 29.41 -36.32
CA ALA A 624 2.58 30.06 -37.60
C ALA A 624 1.60 29.64 -38.71
N LYS A 625 1.28 28.34 -38.83
CA LYS A 625 0.18 27.86 -39.70
C LYS A 625 -1.16 28.52 -39.35
N ALA A 626 -1.41 28.79 -38.06
CA ALA A 626 -2.60 29.52 -37.60
C ALA A 626 -2.51 31.07 -37.73
N GLY A 627 -1.52 31.59 -38.47
CA GLY A 627 -1.39 33.01 -38.80
C GLY A 627 -0.65 33.88 -37.78
N PHE A 628 -0.03 33.30 -36.75
CA PHE A 628 0.77 34.06 -35.79
C PHE A 628 2.14 34.40 -36.39
N LYS A 629 2.61 35.63 -36.20
CA LYS A 629 4.04 35.93 -36.35
C LYS A 629 4.78 35.33 -35.15
N VAL A 630 5.60 34.31 -35.39
CA VAL A 630 6.35 33.59 -34.34
C VAL A 630 7.85 33.84 -34.49
N THR A 631 8.50 34.28 -33.42
CA THR A 631 9.96 34.24 -33.29
C THR A 631 10.32 33.24 -32.18
N VAL A 632 11.08 32.21 -32.51
CA VAL A 632 11.67 31.27 -31.54
C VAL A 632 13.01 31.84 -31.09
N VAL A 633 13.26 31.86 -29.78
CA VAL A 633 14.45 32.47 -29.17
C VAL A 633 15.09 31.47 -28.21
N GLU A 634 16.40 31.30 -28.30
CA GLU A 634 17.07 30.13 -27.74
C GLU A 634 18.56 30.40 -27.49
N LYS A 635 19.05 29.97 -26.32
CA LYS A 635 20.45 30.17 -25.89
C LYS A 635 21.45 29.34 -26.68
N ASN A 636 21.02 28.15 -27.12
CA ASN A 636 21.93 27.04 -27.28
C ASN A 636 22.35 26.77 -28.72
N ASP A 637 23.23 25.79 -28.82
CA ASP A 637 24.01 25.46 -30.00
C ASP A 637 23.74 24.06 -30.58
N PHE A 638 22.52 23.52 -30.62
CA PHE A 638 22.09 22.51 -31.64
C PHE A 638 20.57 22.21 -31.56
N THR A 639 19.86 22.12 -32.70
CA THR A 639 18.38 22.06 -32.75
C THR A 639 17.84 20.76 -32.14
N GLY A 640 16.56 20.77 -31.75
CA GLY A 640 15.95 19.67 -30.99
C GLY A 640 16.16 19.73 -29.48
N GLY A 641 17.11 20.53 -28.98
CA GLY A 641 17.47 20.53 -27.56
C GLY A 641 18.07 19.17 -27.18
N ARG A 642 17.44 18.40 -26.29
CA ARG A 642 17.83 17.00 -26.04
C ARG A 642 17.73 16.09 -27.27
N CYS A 643 17.02 16.50 -28.32
CA CYS A 643 16.79 15.75 -29.55
C CYS A 643 17.78 16.16 -30.66
N SER A 644 19.06 16.12 -30.34
CA SER A 644 20.19 16.68 -31.10
C SER A 644 21.18 15.59 -31.55
N LEU A 645 22.16 16.01 -32.37
CA LEU A 645 23.28 15.19 -32.81
C LEU A 645 24.59 15.74 -32.25
N LEU A 646 25.55 14.84 -31.99
CA LEU A 646 26.96 15.17 -31.83
C LEU A 646 27.73 14.64 -33.04
N HIS A 647 28.76 15.36 -33.46
CA HIS A 647 29.60 15.01 -34.61
C HIS A 647 31.09 15.05 -34.24
N HIS A 648 31.85 14.05 -34.69
CA HIS A 648 33.31 14.07 -34.63
C HIS A 648 33.92 13.54 -35.93
N GLY A 649 34.39 14.46 -36.79
CA GLY A 649 34.82 14.12 -38.13
C GLY A 649 33.68 13.50 -38.94
N ALA A 650 33.80 12.21 -39.28
CA ALA A 650 32.80 11.43 -39.99
C ALA A 650 32.00 10.45 -39.09
N TYR A 651 32.09 10.58 -37.76
CA TYR A 651 31.20 9.92 -36.80
C TYR A 651 30.06 10.85 -36.39
N ARG A 652 28.84 10.30 -36.27
CA ARG A 652 27.63 10.97 -35.78
C ARG A 652 27.02 10.17 -34.63
N PHE A 653 26.52 10.86 -33.62
CA PHE A 653 25.88 10.26 -32.45
C PHE A 653 24.55 10.95 -32.15
N ASP A 654 23.48 10.18 -31.95
CA ASP A 654 22.23 10.70 -31.38
C ASP A 654 22.46 11.06 -29.91
N GLN A 655 22.32 12.33 -29.53
CA GLN A 655 22.74 12.77 -28.20
C GLN A 655 21.78 12.29 -27.09
N GLY A 656 20.49 12.11 -27.41
CA GLY A 656 19.43 11.73 -26.46
C GLY A 656 18.49 10.63 -26.98
N PRO A 657 17.33 10.96 -27.58
CA PRO A 657 16.41 9.96 -28.13
C PRO A 657 17.06 9.11 -29.22
N SER A 658 16.89 7.79 -29.15
CA SER A 658 17.32 6.83 -30.19
C SER A 658 16.25 5.77 -30.51
N LEU A 659 15.11 5.78 -29.81
CA LEU A 659 14.01 4.83 -29.96
C LEU A 659 12.74 5.61 -30.33
N LEU A 660 12.26 5.48 -31.57
CA LEU A 660 11.01 6.10 -32.02
C LEU A 660 9.85 5.13 -31.78
N LEU A 661 9.09 5.42 -30.74
CA LEU A 661 7.88 4.72 -30.29
C LEU A 661 6.65 5.59 -30.59
N LEU A 662 5.46 5.01 -30.72
CA LEU A 662 4.23 5.73 -31.03
C LEU A 662 4.33 6.55 -32.36
N PRO A 663 4.77 5.95 -33.49
CA PRO A 663 4.95 6.67 -34.77
C PRO A 663 3.70 7.43 -35.23
N HIS A 664 2.51 7.00 -34.80
CA HIS A 664 1.25 7.68 -35.08
C HIS A 664 1.16 9.12 -34.53
N PHE A 665 1.84 9.47 -33.42
CA PHE A 665 1.91 10.86 -32.91
C PHE A 665 2.80 11.78 -33.78
N PHE A 666 3.82 11.20 -34.42
CA PHE A 666 4.68 11.90 -35.36
C PHE A 666 3.93 12.16 -36.66
N ALA A 667 3.31 11.13 -37.23
CA ALA A 667 2.43 11.25 -38.40
C ALA A 667 1.26 12.22 -38.16
N GLU A 668 0.61 12.18 -36.97
CA GLU A 668 -0.43 13.15 -36.59
C GLU A 668 0.12 14.59 -36.57
N THR A 669 1.36 14.81 -36.13
CA THR A 669 1.94 16.15 -36.04
C THR A 669 2.31 16.75 -37.40
N TYR A 670 2.86 15.96 -38.31
CA TYR A 670 3.13 16.44 -39.67
C TYR A 670 1.83 16.69 -40.44
N ARG A 671 0.83 15.80 -40.27
CA ARG A 671 -0.52 15.99 -40.83
C ARG A 671 -1.24 17.23 -40.30
N ASP A 672 -1.05 17.59 -39.02
CA ASP A 672 -1.58 18.86 -38.48
C ASP A 672 -1.01 20.11 -39.19
N LEU A 673 0.12 19.95 -39.89
CA LEU A 673 0.85 20.98 -40.64
C LEU A 673 0.75 20.81 -42.17
N ASP A 674 -0.20 19.99 -42.63
CA ASP A 674 -0.51 19.70 -44.05
C ASP A 674 0.66 19.08 -44.85
N THR A 675 1.48 18.25 -44.18
CA THR A 675 2.61 17.52 -44.78
C THR A 675 2.75 16.12 -44.16
N THR A 676 3.72 15.32 -44.59
CA THR A 676 4.10 14.03 -44.02
C THR A 676 5.58 13.96 -43.67
N LEU A 677 5.96 13.00 -42.82
CA LEU A 677 7.36 12.75 -42.47
C LEU A 677 8.25 12.58 -43.72
N LEU A 678 7.77 11.85 -44.73
CA LEU A 678 8.51 11.54 -45.95
C LEU A 678 8.69 12.77 -46.86
N GLU A 679 7.69 13.64 -46.95
CA GLU A 679 7.77 14.88 -47.75
C GLU A 679 8.79 15.88 -47.18
N GLU A 680 8.99 15.88 -45.86
CA GLU A 680 10.07 16.63 -45.19
C GLU A 680 11.41 15.86 -45.10
N GLY A 681 11.55 14.74 -45.82
CA GLY A 681 12.80 13.96 -45.90
C GLY A 681 13.11 13.06 -44.70
N VAL A 682 12.13 12.79 -43.83
CA VAL A 682 12.28 11.96 -42.61
C VAL A 682 11.88 10.51 -42.90
N ASP A 683 12.80 9.76 -43.51
CA ASP A 683 12.67 8.31 -43.74
C ASP A 683 12.91 7.53 -42.43
N ILE A 684 11.93 6.72 -42.01
CA ILE A 684 11.96 5.91 -40.78
C ILE A 684 12.01 4.41 -41.10
N VAL A 685 12.94 3.70 -40.45
CA VAL A 685 13.08 2.24 -40.57
C VAL A 685 12.78 1.55 -39.25
N GLN A 686 12.17 0.36 -39.31
CA GLN A 686 11.90 -0.47 -38.14
C GLN A 686 13.15 -1.26 -37.75
N CYS A 687 13.50 -1.26 -36.47
CA CYS A 687 14.64 -2.00 -35.93
C CYS A 687 14.25 -3.47 -35.70
N ALA A 688 15.00 -4.40 -36.30
CA ALA A 688 14.75 -5.83 -36.20
C ALA A 688 16.05 -6.59 -35.85
N PRO A 689 16.17 -7.18 -34.65
CA PRO A 689 15.25 -7.14 -33.51
C PRO A 689 15.03 -5.73 -32.95
N ASN A 690 14.00 -5.57 -32.10
CA ASN A 690 13.77 -4.31 -31.37
C ASN A 690 14.99 -3.98 -30.50
N TYR A 691 15.46 -4.94 -29.69
CA TYR A 691 16.76 -4.92 -29.02
C TYR A 691 17.15 -6.29 -28.45
N ASN A 692 18.46 -6.49 -28.23
CA ASN A 692 18.99 -7.63 -27.49
C ASN A 692 19.21 -7.28 -26.01
N ILE A 693 18.83 -8.18 -25.10
CA ILE A 693 18.97 -7.99 -23.64
C ILE A 693 19.99 -9.01 -23.10
N TRP A 694 21.10 -8.54 -22.53
CA TRP A 694 22.22 -9.36 -22.06
C TRP A 694 22.24 -9.50 -20.53
N PHE A 695 22.36 -10.75 -20.05
CA PHE A 695 22.42 -11.11 -18.62
C PHE A 695 23.87 -11.36 -18.15
N GLY A 696 24.10 -11.52 -16.84
CA GLY A 696 25.43 -11.72 -16.22
C GLY A 696 26.23 -12.92 -16.69
N ASP A 697 25.54 -13.97 -17.11
CA ASP A 697 26.08 -15.23 -17.61
C ASP A 697 26.42 -15.20 -19.12
N GLY A 698 26.24 -14.06 -19.80
CA GLY A 698 26.48 -13.92 -21.24
C GLY A 698 25.33 -14.42 -22.12
N GLU A 699 24.29 -15.03 -21.54
CA GLU A 699 23.06 -15.32 -22.25
C GLU A 699 22.33 -14.02 -22.63
N ASN A 700 21.53 -14.09 -23.69
CA ASN A 700 20.65 -13.00 -24.08
C ASN A 700 19.20 -13.43 -24.36
N PHE A 701 18.34 -12.43 -24.42
CA PHE A 701 16.95 -12.49 -24.87
C PHE A 701 16.76 -11.50 -26.02
N LYS A 702 16.21 -11.97 -27.14
CA LYS A 702 16.00 -11.18 -28.37
C LYS A 702 14.58 -10.63 -28.42
N LEU A 703 14.37 -9.38 -27.99
CA LEU A 703 13.06 -8.74 -28.04
C LEU A 703 12.69 -8.39 -29.49
N SER A 704 11.49 -8.78 -29.93
CA SER A 704 11.04 -8.65 -31.32
C SER A 704 9.54 -8.38 -31.40
N THR A 705 9.09 -7.79 -32.51
CA THR A 705 7.68 -7.75 -32.93
C THR A 705 7.23 -9.07 -33.57
N ASP A 706 8.17 -9.88 -34.07
CA ASP A 706 7.87 -11.21 -34.61
C ASP A 706 7.48 -12.19 -33.50
N LEU A 707 6.22 -12.63 -33.52
CA LEU A 707 5.67 -13.60 -32.59
C LEU A 707 6.30 -14.99 -32.70
N ALA A 708 6.92 -15.37 -33.83
CA ALA A 708 7.64 -16.64 -33.95
C ALA A 708 8.95 -16.61 -33.14
N THR A 709 9.77 -15.55 -33.34
CA THR A 709 10.95 -15.26 -32.51
C THR A 709 10.56 -15.16 -31.04
N MET A 710 9.54 -14.34 -30.70
CA MET A 710 9.11 -14.17 -29.31
C MET A 710 8.60 -15.47 -28.68
N LYS A 711 7.96 -16.36 -29.44
CA LYS A 711 7.60 -17.69 -28.94
C LYS A 711 8.85 -18.48 -28.54
N THR A 712 9.82 -18.62 -29.44
CA THR A 712 11.06 -19.37 -29.15
C THR A 712 11.82 -18.79 -27.96
N GLU A 713 11.94 -17.46 -27.88
CA GLU A 713 12.63 -16.75 -26.80
C GLU A 713 11.91 -16.90 -25.44
N ILE A 714 10.57 -16.89 -25.42
CA ILE A 714 9.79 -17.13 -24.20
C ILE A 714 9.84 -18.60 -23.78
N GLU A 715 9.61 -19.55 -24.70
CA GLU A 715 9.58 -20.98 -24.37
C GLU A 715 10.94 -21.49 -23.86
N LYS A 716 12.06 -20.87 -24.29
CA LYS A 716 13.43 -21.09 -23.78
C LYS A 716 13.54 -20.92 -22.25
N TRP A 717 12.79 -20.00 -21.66
CA TRP A 717 12.90 -19.65 -20.24
C TRP A 717 11.67 -20.02 -19.39
N GLU A 718 10.46 -19.90 -19.95
CA GLU A 718 9.19 -20.03 -19.22
C GLU A 718 8.46 -21.36 -19.49
N GLY A 719 9.02 -22.23 -20.33
CA GLY A 719 8.38 -23.44 -20.85
C GLY A 719 7.31 -23.14 -21.91
N LYS A 720 6.72 -24.19 -22.50
CA LYS A 720 5.71 -24.07 -23.58
C LYS A 720 4.54 -23.17 -23.19
N ASP A 721 3.97 -23.42 -22.02
CA ASP A 721 2.87 -22.67 -21.41
C ASP A 721 3.24 -21.19 -21.16
N GLY A 722 4.54 -20.86 -21.18
CA GLY A 722 5.05 -19.49 -21.05
C GLY A 722 4.57 -18.57 -22.16
N PHE A 723 4.42 -19.07 -23.39
CA PHE A 723 3.96 -18.24 -24.51
C PHE A 723 2.50 -17.79 -24.34
N GLU A 724 1.63 -18.64 -23.78
CA GLU A 724 0.25 -18.23 -23.45
C GLU A 724 0.22 -17.17 -22.35
N ARG A 725 1.11 -17.26 -21.35
CA ARG A 725 1.26 -16.22 -20.31
C ARG A 725 1.79 -14.91 -20.89
N TYR A 726 2.72 -14.97 -21.84
CA TYR A 726 3.20 -13.80 -22.60
C TYR A 726 2.06 -13.13 -23.40
N LEU A 727 1.24 -13.90 -24.12
CA LEU A 727 0.08 -13.38 -24.85
C LEU A 727 -0.96 -12.76 -23.90
N ALA A 728 -1.15 -13.31 -22.71
CA ALA A 728 -2.03 -12.74 -21.69
C ALA A 728 -1.47 -11.44 -21.06
N PHE A 729 -0.14 -11.29 -20.94
CA PHE A 729 0.51 -10.03 -20.58
C PHE A 729 0.35 -8.97 -21.70
N LEU A 730 0.41 -9.39 -22.96
CA LEU A 730 0.18 -8.53 -24.11
C LEU A 730 -1.29 -8.06 -24.19
N ASP A 731 -2.27 -8.93 -23.88
CA ASP A 731 -3.71 -8.59 -23.78
C ASP A 731 -4.02 -7.64 -22.60
N GLU A 732 -3.27 -7.69 -21.48
CA GLU A 732 -3.36 -6.67 -20.43
C GLU A 732 -2.74 -5.33 -20.89
N SER A 733 -1.55 -5.39 -21.48
CA SER A 733 -0.78 -4.22 -21.87
C SER A 733 -1.39 -3.46 -23.06
N HIS A 734 -2.07 -4.15 -23.97
CA HIS A 734 -2.90 -3.56 -25.02
C HIS A 734 -4.04 -2.71 -24.43
N LYS A 735 -4.72 -3.21 -23.38
CA LYS A 735 -5.80 -2.45 -22.71
C LYS A 735 -5.24 -1.23 -21.97
N HIS A 736 -4.07 -1.36 -21.35
CA HIS A 736 -3.37 -0.22 -20.76
C HIS A 736 -3.03 0.84 -21.82
N TYR A 737 -2.58 0.44 -23.01
CA TYR A 737 -2.32 1.31 -24.15
C TYR A 737 -3.60 2.03 -24.64
N GLU A 738 -4.63 1.29 -25.07
CA GLU A 738 -5.86 1.84 -25.65
C GLU A 738 -6.55 2.84 -24.73
N LEU A 739 -6.69 2.47 -23.45
CA LEU A 739 -7.32 3.31 -22.44
C LEU A 739 -6.48 4.55 -22.14
N SER A 740 -5.15 4.45 -22.15
CA SER A 740 -4.26 5.59 -21.93
C SER A 740 -4.24 6.55 -23.11
N VAL A 741 -4.14 6.08 -24.35
CA VAL A 741 -4.21 6.94 -25.55
C VAL A 741 -5.56 7.66 -25.63
N THR A 742 -6.66 6.92 -25.42
CA THR A 742 -8.04 7.43 -25.59
C THR A 742 -8.51 8.35 -24.45
N HIS A 743 -8.17 8.03 -23.20
CA HIS A 743 -8.67 8.78 -22.04
C HIS A 743 -7.64 9.73 -21.41
N VAL A 744 -6.33 9.47 -21.56
CA VAL A 744 -5.25 10.23 -20.89
C VAL A 744 -4.43 11.08 -21.86
N LEU A 745 -3.63 10.47 -22.73
CA LEU A 745 -2.54 11.17 -23.44
C LEU A 745 -3.03 12.31 -24.36
N ARG A 746 -4.18 12.12 -25.01
CA ARG A 746 -4.80 13.12 -25.90
C ARG A 746 -5.63 14.20 -25.17
N LYS A 747 -5.62 14.27 -23.83
CA LYS A 747 -6.53 15.14 -23.05
C LYS A 747 -5.79 15.96 -21.98
N ASN A 748 -6.20 17.20 -21.78
CA ASN A 748 -5.71 18.06 -20.70
C ASN A 748 -6.55 17.88 -19.42
N PHE A 749 -5.90 17.85 -18.26
CA PHE A 749 -6.48 17.61 -16.94
C PHE A 749 -6.28 18.82 -16.04
N THR A 750 -7.15 19.82 -16.20
CA THR A 750 -6.99 21.15 -15.59
C THR A 750 -7.40 21.23 -14.11
N SER A 751 -8.08 20.21 -13.57
CA SER A 751 -8.55 20.16 -12.19
C SER A 751 -8.81 18.71 -11.71
N LEU A 752 -8.94 18.49 -10.40
CA LEU A 752 -9.31 17.17 -9.87
C LEU A 752 -10.69 16.71 -10.36
N LEU A 753 -11.67 17.62 -10.51
CA LEU A 753 -12.98 17.27 -11.09
C LEU A 753 -12.87 16.78 -12.54
N SER A 754 -11.86 17.23 -13.30
CA SER A 754 -11.64 16.75 -14.68
C SER A 754 -11.18 15.28 -14.76
N MET A 755 -10.69 14.71 -13.66
CA MET A 755 -10.41 13.27 -13.53
C MET A 755 -11.66 12.47 -13.10
N CYS A 756 -12.61 13.07 -12.39
CA CYS A 756 -13.83 12.43 -11.87
C CYS A 756 -14.91 12.17 -12.95
N ARG A 757 -14.51 11.78 -14.16
CA ARG A 757 -15.40 11.44 -15.27
C ARG A 757 -15.86 9.97 -15.14
N PRO A 758 -17.16 9.65 -15.05
CA PRO A 758 -17.62 8.25 -14.93
C PRO A 758 -17.09 7.31 -16.03
N SER A 759 -16.93 7.84 -17.25
CA SER A 759 -16.35 7.14 -18.40
C SER A 759 -14.88 6.75 -18.24
N PHE A 760 -14.13 7.41 -17.34
CA PHE A 760 -12.75 7.07 -16.99
C PHE A 760 -12.66 6.29 -15.67
N LEU A 761 -13.45 6.67 -14.65
CA LEU A 761 -13.44 6.02 -13.33
C LEU A 761 -13.72 4.51 -13.43
N ARG A 762 -14.64 4.09 -14.30
CA ARG A 762 -14.94 2.68 -14.58
C ARG A 762 -13.73 1.85 -15.07
N HIS A 763 -12.71 2.50 -15.62
CA HIS A 763 -11.51 1.85 -16.17
C HIS A 763 -10.35 1.78 -15.17
N LEU A 764 -10.42 2.44 -14.01
CA LEU A 764 -9.34 2.44 -13.02
C LEU A 764 -8.96 1.04 -12.51
N VAL A 765 -9.93 0.11 -12.43
CA VAL A 765 -9.67 -1.28 -12.04
C VAL A 765 -8.87 -2.02 -13.12
N ALA A 766 -9.17 -1.77 -14.39
CA ALA A 766 -8.51 -2.40 -15.54
C ALA A 766 -7.15 -1.76 -15.91
N LEU A 767 -6.82 -0.61 -15.31
CA LEU A 767 -5.57 0.11 -15.51
C LEU A 767 -4.48 -0.24 -14.46
N HIS A 768 -4.85 -0.92 -13.37
CA HIS A 768 -3.94 -1.27 -12.26
C HIS A 768 -2.99 -0.14 -11.77
N PRO A 769 -3.46 1.11 -11.58
CA PRO A 769 -2.59 2.27 -11.29
C PRO A 769 -1.99 2.30 -9.87
N PHE A 770 -2.38 1.36 -9.01
CA PHE A 770 -1.91 1.24 -7.62
C PHE A 770 -1.01 0.01 -7.39
N GLU A 771 -0.77 -0.79 -8.43
CA GLU A 771 0.19 -1.90 -8.44
C GLU A 771 1.40 -1.48 -9.27
N SER A 772 2.61 -2.00 -8.99
CA SER A 772 3.78 -1.72 -9.81
C SER A 772 3.89 -2.64 -11.02
N ILE A 773 4.53 -2.17 -12.10
CA ILE A 773 4.73 -2.96 -13.32
C ILE A 773 5.49 -4.26 -13.05
N TYR A 774 6.46 -4.27 -12.10
CA TYR A 774 7.10 -5.51 -11.65
C TYR A 774 6.14 -6.48 -10.94
N SER A 775 5.21 -5.94 -10.13
CA SER A 775 4.16 -6.74 -9.50
C SER A 775 3.15 -7.30 -10.52
N ARG A 776 2.88 -6.58 -11.61
CA ARG A 776 2.04 -7.09 -12.72
C ARG A 776 2.75 -8.17 -13.51
N ALA A 777 3.97 -7.89 -13.98
CA ALA A 777 4.77 -8.82 -14.77
C ALA A 777 5.01 -10.15 -14.03
N SER A 778 5.18 -10.14 -12.71
CA SER A 778 5.42 -11.37 -11.93
C SER A 778 4.23 -12.35 -11.89
N ARG A 779 3.02 -11.91 -12.28
CA ARG A 779 1.83 -12.76 -12.44
C ARG A 779 1.86 -13.60 -13.73
N TYR A 780 2.58 -13.13 -14.74
CA TYR A 780 2.68 -13.76 -16.07
C TYR A 780 4.00 -14.51 -16.23
N PHE A 781 5.10 -13.88 -15.82
CA PHE A 781 6.45 -14.42 -15.91
C PHE A 781 6.88 -14.99 -14.56
N TRP A 782 7.31 -16.25 -14.56
CA TRP A 782 7.68 -16.97 -13.35
C TRP A 782 9.18 -16.89 -13.06
N THR A 783 10.01 -16.86 -14.11
CA THR A 783 11.46 -16.63 -14.00
C THR A 783 11.79 -15.18 -13.69
N GLU A 784 12.90 -14.94 -13.00
CA GLU A 784 13.36 -13.58 -12.77
C GLU A 784 13.88 -12.91 -14.05
N ARG A 785 14.55 -13.66 -14.95
CA ARG A 785 15.02 -13.14 -16.25
C ARG A 785 13.88 -12.46 -17.00
N MET A 786 12.74 -13.14 -17.19
CA MET A 786 11.61 -12.56 -17.94
C MET A 786 10.93 -11.41 -17.19
N ARG A 787 10.86 -11.44 -15.86
CA ARG A 787 10.41 -10.29 -15.06
C ARG A 787 11.30 -9.05 -15.26
N ARG A 788 12.63 -9.22 -15.38
CA ARG A 788 13.55 -8.11 -15.70
C ARG A 788 13.30 -7.60 -17.12
N VAL A 789 13.24 -8.50 -18.12
CA VAL A 789 12.95 -8.19 -19.54
C VAL A 789 11.72 -7.29 -19.69
N PHE A 790 10.55 -7.72 -19.20
CA PHE A 790 9.29 -7.02 -19.41
C PHE A 790 9.01 -5.86 -18.44
N THR A 791 10.01 -5.41 -17.66
CA THR A 791 9.86 -4.28 -16.73
C THR A 791 10.89 -3.17 -16.91
N PHE A 792 12.04 -3.44 -17.56
CA PHE A 792 13.11 -2.47 -17.75
C PHE A 792 12.66 -1.19 -18.49
N GLY A 793 11.69 -1.28 -19.41
CA GLY A 793 11.08 -0.14 -20.12
C GLY A 793 10.49 0.97 -19.21
N SER A 794 10.29 0.71 -17.91
CA SER A 794 10.02 1.77 -16.92
C SER A 794 11.09 2.88 -16.89
N MET A 795 12.33 2.57 -17.29
CA MET A 795 13.41 3.54 -17.46
C MET A 795 13.15 4.60 -18.53
N TYR A 796 12.27 4.34 -19.51
CA TYR A 796 11.91 5.36 -20.51
C TYR A 796 11.16 6.56 -19.88
N MET A 797 10.52 6.34 -18.73
CA MET A 797 9.89 7.38 -17.90
C MET A 797 10.81 7.90 -16.77
N GLY A 798 12.02 7.33 -16.65
CA GLY A 798 12.95 7.59 -15.55
C GLY A 798 12.37 7.17 -14.21
N MET A 799 12.00 5.89 -14.09
CA MET A 799 11.44 5.30 -12.87
C MET A 799 11.91 3.87 -12.62
N SER A 800 11.99 3.50 -11.34
CA SER A 800 12.14 2.11 -10.89
C SER A 800 10.91 1.26 -11.26
N PRO A 801 11.09 0.02 -11.78
CA PRO A 801 9.97 -0.89 -12.11
C PRO A 801 9.22 -1.40 -10.88
N PHE A 802 9.81 -1.28 -9.69
CA PHE A 802 9.19 -1.63 -8.40
C PHE A 802 8.19 -0.56 -7.94
N ASP A 803 8.25 0.63 -8.55
CA ASP A 803 7.54 1.84 -8.13
C ASP A 803 6.66 2.43 -9.25
N ALA A 804 7.03 2.22 -10.51
CA ALA A 804 6.25 2.59 -11.68
C ALA A 804 4.90 1.83 -11.75
N PRO A 805 3.74 2.52 -11.81
CA PRO A 805 2.42 1.91 -11.95
C PRO A 805 2.24 0.90 -13.09
N GLY A 806 1.35 -0.08 -12.91
CA GLY A 806 1.05 -1.13 -13.88
C GLY A 806 0.60 -0.63 -15.25
N THR A 807 -0.05 0.55 -15.31
CA THR A 807 -0.41 1.26 -16.56
C THR A 807 0.75 1.39 -17.54
N TYR A 808 1.99 1.53 -17.04
CA TYR A 808 3.14 1.79 -17.90
C TYR A 808 3.56 0.59 -18.76
N SER A 809 2.94 -0.60 -18.60
CA SER A 809 3.13 -1.70 -19.55
C SER A 809 2.63 -1.39 -20.97
N LEU A 810 1.92 -0.28 -21.17
CA LEU A 810 1.65 0.29 -22.50
C LEU A 810 2.93 0.53 -23.33
N LEU A 811 4.08 0.79 -22.68
CA LEU A 811 5.35 1.01 -23.36
C LEU A 811 5.85 -0.31 -23.97
N GLN A 812 5.87 -1.38 -23.17
CA GLN A 812 6.16 -2.73 -23.64
C GLN A 812 5.17 -3.20 -24.70
N TYR A 813 3.87 -2.85 -24.62
CA TYR A 813 2.94 -3.11 -25.72
C TYR A 813 3.34 -2.37 -27.00
N THR A 814 3.74 -1.10 -26.88
CA THR A 814 4.21 -0.30 -28.03
C THR A 814 5.43 -0.95 -28.68
N GLU A 815 6.45 -1.31 -27.90
CA GLU A 815 7.64 -2.03 -28.37
C GLU A 815 7.28 -3.36 -29.05
N LEU A 816 6.38 -4.15 -28.47
CA LEU A 816 6.06 -5.50 -28.96
C LEU A 816 5.06 -5.54 -30.12
N ALA A 817 4.22 -4.51 -30.30
CA ALA A 817 3.15 -4.49 -31.30
C ALA A 817 3.33 -3.42 -32.39
N GLU A 818 3.74 -2.19 -32.05
CA GLU A 818 4.09 -1.15 -33.05
C GLU A 818 5.56 -1.24 -33.48
N GLY A 819 6.43 -1.79 -32.62
CA GLY A 819 7.87 -1.90 -32.86
C GLY A 819 8.67 -0.64 -32.54
N ILE A 820 9.98 -0.79 -32.60
CA ILE A 820 10.94 0.31 -32.44
C ILE A 820 11.37 0.81 -33.82
N TRP A 821 11.38 2.12 -34.01
CA TRP A 821 11.76 2.76 -35.27
C TRP A 821 12.95 3.71 -35.08
N TYR A 822 13.69 3.96 -36.16
CA TYR A 822 14.82 4.90 -36.21
C TYR A 822 14.75 5.74 -37.51
N PRO A 823 14.82 7.09 -37.42
CA PRO A 823 14.93 7.96 -38.60
C PRO A 823 16.36 7.96 -39.16
N LYS A 824 16.52 7.72 -40.47
CA LYS A 824 17.82 7.86 -41.14
C LYS A 824 18.29 9.31 -41.09
N GLY A 825 19.59 9.52 -40.89
CA GLY A 825 20.19 10.80 -40.52
C GLY A 825 20.18 11.09 -39.02
N GLY A 826 19.50 10.27 -38.20
CA GLY A 826 19.42 10.42 -36.74
C GLY A 826 18.19 11.19 -36.26
N PHE A 827 17.91 11.11 -34.96
CA PHE A 827 16.62 11.53 -34.39
C PHE A 827 16.29 13.01 -34.61
N HIS A 828 17.33 13.84 -34.70
CA HIS A 828 17.23 15.27 -35.02
C HIS A 828 16.51 15.57 -36.34
N LYS A 829 16.52 14.66 -37.34
CA LYS A 829 15.80 14.82 -38.62
C LYS A 829 14.30 15.08 -38.44
N VAL A 830 13.72 14.49 -37.40
CA VAL A 830 12.31 14.69 -37.00
C VAL A 830 12.04 16.12 -36.51
N ILE A 831 13.07 16.84 -36.06
CA ILE A 831 12.95 18.25 -35.65
C ILE A 831 13.36 19.18 -36.77
N GLU A 832 14.41 18.84 -37.55
CA GLU A 832 14.80 19.53 -38.77
C GLU A 832 13.62 19.70 -39.74
N GLY A 833 12.86 18.62 -40.01
CA GLY A 833 11.64 18.71 -40.82
C GLY A 833 10.59 19.66 -40.24
N LEU A 834 10.39 19.67 -38.91
CA LEU A 834 9.46 20.60 -38.26
C LEU A 834 9.96 22.05 -38.23
N VAL A 835 11.28 22.28 -38.24
CA VAL A 835 11.89 23.61 -38.41
C VAL A 835 11.68 24.10 -39.84
N ASN A 836 11.98 23.26 -40.84
CA ASN A 836 11.76 23.57 -42.26
C ASN A 836 10.28 23.95 -42.54
N VAL A 837 9.33 23.20 -41.97
CA VAL A 837 7.89 23.51 -42.03
C VAL A 837 7.58 24.84 -41.33
N GLY A 838 8.17 25.11 -40.16
CA GLY A 838 8.04 26.38 -39.45
C GLY A 838 8.54 27.57 -40.26
N GLU A 839 9.72 27.47 -40.87
CA GLU A 839 10.30 28.52 -41.72
C GLU A 839 9.43 28.79 -42.96
N ARG A 840 8.84 27.76 -43.58
CA ARG A 840 7.87 27.95 -44.68
C ARG A 840 6.58 28.66 -44.24
N PHE A 841 6.19 28.54 -42.98
CA PHE A 841 5.09 29.33 -42.37
C PHE A 841 5.57 30.67 -41.78
N GLY A 842 6.84 31.05 -41.95
CA GLY A 842 7.38 32.34 -41.53
C GLY A 842 7.82 32.42 -40.05
N VAL A 843 8.12 31.30 -39.41
CA VAL A 843 8.77 31.28 -38.08
C VAL A 843 10.21 31.81 -38.21
N GLU A 844 10.55 32.79 -37.37
CA GLU A 844 11.91 33.32 -37.26
C GLU A 844 12.67 32.60 -36.14
N TYR A 845 13.73 31.84 -36.46
CA TYR A 845 14.56 31.16 -35.46
C TYR A 845 15.78 32.00 -35.07
N ARG A 846 15.85 32.44 -33.80
CA ARG A 846 16.97 33.18 -33.20
C ARG A 846 17.72 32.33 -32.20
N LEU A 847 19.02 32.19 -32.44
CA LEU A 847 19.84 31.07 -32.03
C LEU A 847 21.13 31.61 -31.41
N SER A 848 21.81 30.88 -30.52
CA SER A 848 22.92 31.46 -29.71
C SER A 848 22.53 32.75 -28.98
N THR A 849 21.25 32.88 -28.61
CA THR A 849 20.55 34.09 -28.16
C THR A 849 19.91 33.84 -26.78
N PRO A 850 20.69 33.84 -25.68
CA PRO A 850 20.21 33.50 -24.35
C PRO A 850 19.21 34.51 -23.78
N ILE A 851 18.18 34.00 -23.10
CA ILE A 851 17.13 34.77 -22.44
C ILE A 851 17.48 34.92 -20.95
N ALA A 852 17.65 36.16 -20.49
CA ALA A 852 17.88 36.48 -19.08
C ALA A 852 16.59 36.38 -18.25
N LYS A 853 15.44 36.82 -18.80
CA LYS A 853 14.12 36.77 -18.13
C LYS A 853 12.95 36.94 -19.10
N ILE A 854 11.77 36.51 -18.67
CA ILE A 854 10.49 36.86 -19.31
C ILE A 854 10.12 38.30 -18.94
N ALA A 855 9.70 39.10 -19.90
CA ALA A 855 9.20 40.45 -19.68
C ALA A 855 7.73 40.40 -19.24
N LEU A 856 7.38 41.19 -18.22
CA LEU A 856 6.03 41.28 -17.66
C LEU A 856 5.49 42.71 -17.72
N SER A 857 4.16 42.86 -17.61
CA SER A 857 3.49 44.14 -17.36
C SER A 857 3.90 44.74 -16.01
N ALA A 858 3.74 46.06 -15.84
CA ALA A 858 4.10 46.76 -14.60
C ALA A 858 3.34 46.25 -13.34
N ASP A 859 2.21 45.58 -13.51
CA ASP A 859 1.46 44.91 -12.43
C ASP A 859 1.76 43.42 -12.27
N ASN A 860 2.71 42.89 -13.06
CA ASN A 860 3.12 41.48 -13.19
C ASN A 860 2.02 40.48 -13.62
N LYS A 861 0.87 40.93 -14.14
CA LYS A 861 -0.25 40.03 -14.50
C LYS A 861 -0.30 39.58 -15.96
N ARG A 862 0.59 40.07 -16.83
CA ARG A 862 0.64 39.70 -18.25
C ARG A 862 2.09 39.59 -18.74
N ALA A 863 2.40 38.58 -19.54
CA ALA A 863 3.66 38.53 -20.28
C ALA A 863 3.65 39.53 -21.44
N THR A 864 4.77 40.20 -21.67
CA THR A 864 4.94 41.27 -22.67
C THR A 864 6.07 40.99 -23.65
N GLY A 865 6.82 39.88 -23.47
CA GLY A 865 7.98 39.53 -24.27
C GLY A 865 9.05 38.79 -23.47
N VAL A 866 10.30 38.88 -23.93
CA VAL A 866 11.50 38.38 -23.24
C VAL A 866 12.62 39.42 -23.27
N VAL A 867 13.50 39.37 -22.27
CA VAL A 867 14.74 40.16 -22.20
C VAL A 867 15.93 39.21 -22.32
N LEU A 868 16.83 39.50 -23.24
CA LEU A 868 18.02 38.73 -23.55
C LEU A 868 19.18 39.08 -22.61
N GLU A 869 20.23 38.26 -22.56
CA GLU A 869 21.41 38.54 -21.69
C GLU A 869 22.23 39.76 -22.12
N ASP A 870 22.13 40.20 -23.38
CA ASP A 870 22.70 41.48 -23.86
C ASP A 870 21.87 42.72 -23.44
N GLY A 871 20.71 42.52 -22.81
CA GLY A 871 19.76 43.56 -22.42
C GLY A 871 18.70 43.89 -23.48
N THR A 872 18.81 43.36 -24.70
CA THR A 872 17.81 43.55 -25.77
C THR A 872 16.47 42.97 -25.33
N THR A 873 15.37 43.69 -25.59
CA THR A 873 14.01 43.24 -25.26
C THR A 873 13.22 42.96 -26.52
N LEU A 874 12.66 41.74 -26.62
CA LEU A 874 11.80 41.30 -27.72
C LEU A 874 10.36 41.24 -27.24
N THR A 875 9.47 42.07 -27.79
CA THR A 875 8.07 42.19 -27.36
C THR A 875 7.16 41.15 -28.02
N ALA A 876 6.25 40.55 -27.26
CA ALA A 876 5.25 39.61 -27.76
C ALA A 876 3.95 39.63 -26.93
N ASP A 877 2.81 39.40 -27.57
CA ASP A 877 1.49 39.31 -26.93
C ASP A 877 1.24 37.94 -26.25
N THR A 878 2.04 36.94 -26.60
CA THR A 878 2.01 35.60 -26.00
C THR A 878 3.42 35.02 -25.98
N VAL A 879 3.80 34.43 -24.84
CA VAL A 879 5.09 33.79 -24.61
C VAL A 879 4.85 32.31 -24.29
N VAL A 880 5.45 31.43 -25.08
CA VAL A 880 5.45 29.98 -24.84
C VAL A 880 6.85 29.56 -24.42
N CYS A 881 7.00 29.12 -23.17
CA CYS A 881 8.27 28.68 -22.62
C CYS A 881 8.45 27.16 -22.75
N ASN A 882 9.50 26.73 -23.44
CA ASN A 882 9.90 25.31 -23.60
C ASN A 882 11.18 24.95 -22.82
N ALA A 883 11.71 25.88 -22.02
CA ALA A 883 12.76 25.55 -21.04
C ALA A 883 12.22 24.60 -19.96
N ASP A 884 13.10 23.99 -19.15
CA ASP A 884 12.61 23.24 -18.00
C ASP A 884 11.75 24.14 -17.07
N LEU A 885 10.65 23.59 -16.58
CA LEU A 885 9.66 24.34 -15.83
C LEU A 885 10.21 24.87 -14.49
N ILE A 886 11.00 24.06 -13.78
CA ILE A 886 11.59 24.46 -12.50
C ILE A 886 12.64 25.54 -12.76
N TYR A 887 13.47 25.37 -13.79
CA TYR A 887 14.40 26.41 -14.23
C TYR A 887 13.67 27.72 -14.58
N ALA A 888 12.62 27.68 -15.41
CA ALA A 888 11.88 28.86 -15.84
C ALA A 888 11.26 29.61 -14.66
N TYR A 889 10.63 28.91 -13.71
CA TYR A 889 10.03 29.51 -12.51
C TYR A 889 11.04 30.10 -11.52
N ASN A 890 12.29 29.65 -11.50
CA ASN A 890 13.31 30.12 -10.56
C ASN A 890 14.31 31.13 -11.14
N ASN A 891 14.48 31.16 -12.47
CA ASN A 891 15.50 31.96 -13.15
C ASN A 891 14.90 33.00 -14.11
N LEU A 892 13.83 32.66 -14.83
CA LEU A 892 13.24 33.53 -15.87
C LEU A 892 12.04 34.38 -15.37
N LEU A 893 11.56 34.13 -14.16
CA LEU A 893 10.39 34.78 -13.55
C LEU A 893 10.71 35.30 -12.14
N PRO A 894 9.94 36.29 -11.62
CA PRO A 894 10.06 36.73 -10.24
C PRO A 894 9.83 35.58 -9.24
N PRO A 895 10.57 35.51 -8.12
CA PRO A 895 10.53 34.35 -7.22
C PRO A 895 9.26 34.29 -6.38
N THR A 896 8.36 33.35 -6.68
CA THR A 896 7.09 33.14 -5.96
C THR A 896 7.13 31.99 -4.94
N SER A 897 6.05 31.82 -4.16
CA SER A 897 5.88 30.66 -3.29
C SER A 897 5.65 29.38 -4.10
N TYR A 898 4.99 29.46 -5.25
CA TYR A 898 4.85 28.33 -6.18
C TYR A 898 6.20 27.88 -6.74
N ALA A 899 7.05 28.81 -7.21
CA ALA A 899 8.40 28.49 -7.68
C ALA A 899 9.21 27.73 -6.61
N LYS A 900 9.20 28.23 -5.36
CA LYS A 900 9.84 27.56 -4.22
C LYS A 900 9.24 26.19 -3.85
N SER A 901 7.98 25.93 -4.25
CA SER A 901 7.33 24.62 -4.07
C SER A 901 7.72 23.61 -5.15
N LEU A 902 7.96 24.06 -6.39
CA LEU A 902 8.43 23.19 -7.49
C LEU A 902 9.78 22.55 -7.15
N ASN A 903 10.67 23.30 -6.48
CA ASN A 903 11.99 22.83 -6.02
C ASN A 903 11.93 21.66 -5.01
N LYS A 904 10.74 21.30 -4.51
CA LYS A 904 10.49 20.18 -3.58
C LYS A 904 9.78 18.99 -4.22
N ARG A 905 9.48 19.04 -5.53
CA ARG A 905 8.90 17.91 -6.26
C ARG A 905 9.97 16.88 -6.62
N ASP A 906 9.56 15.62 -6.65
CA ASP A 906 10.43 14.53 -7.10
C ASP A 906 10.76 14.71 -8.59
N THR A 907 12.04 14.55 -8.91
CA THR A 907 12.59 14.77 -10.27
C THR A 907 13.04 13.41 -10.85
N SER A 908 13.11 13.25 -12.18
CA SER A 908 13.59 12.00 -12.78
C SER A 908 15.07 11.73 -12.47
N CYS A 909 15.54 10.51 -12.76
CA CYS A 909 16.97 10.25 -12.90
C CYS A 909 17.62 11.12 -13.99
N SER A 910 18.94 11.16 -14.00
CA SER A 910 19.75 11.68 -15.10
C SER A 910 20.42 10.52 -15.87
N SER A 911 21.33 10.82 -16.80
CA SER A 911 22.21 9.83 -17.42
C SER A 911 23.66 10.32 -17.43
N LEU A 912 24.57 9.35 -17.35
CA LEU A 912 25.93 9.48 -17.87
C LEU A 912 25.95 8.79 -19.23
N SER A 913 26.17 9.56 -20.29
CA SER A 913 26.19 9.06 -21.67
C SER A 913 27.59 9.15 -22.25
N PHE A 914 28.06 8.08 -22.87
CA PHE A 914 29.33 8.01 -23.61
C PHE A 914 29.04 7.91 -25.11
N TYR A 915 29.79 8.65 -25.91
CA TYR A 915 29.71 8.66 -27.37
C TYR A 915 31.08 8.18 -27.89
N TRP A 916 31.14 6.95 -28.41
CA TRP A 916 32.41 6.31 -28.84
C TRP A 916 32.43 6.05 -30.34
N GLY A 917 33.41 6.64 -31.04
CA GLY A 917 33.78 6.22 -32.39
C GLY A 917 34.71 5.02 -32.32
N LEU A 918 34.38 3.94 -33.02
CA LEU A 918 35.14 2.69 -33.03
C LEU A 918 35.87 2.47 -34.36
N SER A 919 37.14 2.06 -34.29
CA SER A 919 38.01 1.77 -35.45
C SER A 919 37.53 0.64 -36.37
N ARG A 920 36.61 -0.21 -35.90
CA ARG A 920 36.04 -1.33 -36.66
C ARG A 920 34.58 -1.59 -36.30
N ILE A 921 33.90 -2.30 -37.19
CA ILE A 921 32.62 -2.95 -36.93
C ILE A 921 32.72 -3.97 -35.79
N VAL A 922 31.72 -3.96 -34.90
CA VAL A 922 31.49 -4.93 -33.81
C VAL A 922 30.22 -5.74 -34.14
N PRO A 923 30.33 -6.91 -34.80
CA PRO A 923 29.17 -7.67 -35.28
C PRO A 923 28.30 -8.29 -34.17
N GLU A 924 28.81 -8.38 -32.94
CA GLU A 924 28.12 -8.92 -31.76
C GLU A 924 27.03 -7.97 -31.22
N LEU A 925 27.10 -6.68 -31.57
CA LEU A 925 26.12 -5.67 -31.17
C LEU A 925 25.07 -5.46 -32.28
N SER A 926 23.80 -5.51 -31.90
CA SER A 926 22.68 -5.11 -32.75
C SER A 926 22.47 -3.58 -32.69
N ALA A 927 21.47 -3.04 -33.39
CA ALA A 927 21.19 -1.59 -33.38
C ALA A 927 20.92 -1.05 -31.96
N HIS A 928 20.29 -1.85 -31.10
CA HIS A 928 19.88 -1.48 -29.76
C HIS A 928 20.14 -2.65 -28.80
N ASN A 929 20.88 -2.43 -27.72
CA ASN A 929 21.29 -3.49 -26.80
C ASN A 929 21.15 -3.00 -25.35
N ILE A 930 20.75 -3.88 -24.44
CA ILE A 930 20.57 -3.56 -23.01
C ILE A 930 21.37 -4.57 -22.19
N PHE A 931 22.27 -4.09 -21.36
CA PHE A 931 23.02 -4.89 -20.40
C PHE A 931 22.38 -4.71 -19.03
N LEU A 932 21.80 -5.77 -18.47
CA LEU A 932 21.09 -5.70 -17.19
C LEU A 932 22.03 -5.97 -16.02
N ALA A 933 21.95 -5.16 -14.97
CA ALA A 933 22.66 -5.43 -13.72
C ALA A 933 22.20 -6.76 -13.12
N ASP A 934 23.14 -7.51 -12.56
CA ASP A 934 22.82 -8.79 -11.91
C ASP A 934 22.10 -8.54 -10.58
N GLU A 935 22.53 -7.51 -9.86
CA GLU A 935 21.85 -6.91 -8.71
C GLU A 935 20.73 -5.94 -9.13
N TYR A 936 19.83 -6.40 -10.02
CA TYR A 936 18.83 -5.59 -10.74
C TYR A 936 18.12 -4.57 -9.85
N LYS A 937 17.42 -5.00 -8.79
CA LYS A 937 16.71 -4.10 -7.87
C LYS A 937 17.65 -3.07 -7.23
N ASN A 938 18.80 -3.50 -6.73
CA ASN A 938 19.73 -2.62 -6.05
C ASN A 938 20.34 -1.58 -7.01
N SER A 939 20.44 -1.87 -8.31
CA SER A 939 20.79 -0.86 -9.31
C SER A 939 19.74 0.26 -9.44
N PHE A 940 18.43 -0.04 -9.38
CA PHE A 940 17.39 0.99 -9.35
C PHE A 940 17.35 1.74 -8.02
N ASP A 941 17.49 1.03 -6.90
CA ASP A 941 17.60 1.65 -5.59
C ASP A 941 18.74 2.71 -5.61
N SER A 942 19.93 2.39 -6.13
CA SER A 942 21.00 3.39 -6.16
C SER A 942 20.83 4.55 -7.15
N ILE A 943 19.95 4.44 -8.16
CA ILE A 943 19.62 5.55 -9.08
C ILE A 943 18.54 6.46 -8.48
N PHE A 944 17.47 5.88 -7.94
CA PHE A 944 16.25 6.59 -7.54
C PHE A 944 16.19 6.93 -6.06
N LYS A 945 17.01 6.24 -5.26
CA LYS A 945 17.10 6.40 -3.81
C LYS A 945 18.47 6.96 -3.45
N ASP A 946 19.55 6.23 -3.74
CA ASP A 946 20.91 6.72 -3.47
C ASP A 946 21.32 7.89 -4.37
N HIS A 947 20.59 8.14 -5.47
CA HIS A 947 20.92 9.20 -6.41
C HIS A 947 22.42 9.18 -6.82
N LEU A 948 23.00 7.99 -6.95
CA LEU A 948 24.39 7.75 -7.35
C LEU A 948 24.44 7.03 -8.71
N ILE A 949 25.63 6.62 -9.13
CA ILE A 949 25.78 5.53 -10.12
C ILE A 949 25.89 4.20 -9.33
N PRO A 950 25.14 3.15 -9.69
CA PRO A 950 25.30 1.82 -9.12
C PRO A 950 26.74 1.28 -9.24
N GLN A 951 27.11 0.30 -8.40
CA GLN A 951 28.38 -0.43 -8.55
C GLN A 951 28.36 -1.34 -9.79
N ASP A 952 27.23 -2.03 -10.00
CA ASP A 952 26.91 -2.72 -11.25
C ASP A 952 25.68 -2.02 -11.87
N PRO A 953 25.86 -1.14 -12.87
CA PRO A 953 24.76 -0.42 -13.50
C PRO A 953 24.15 -1.23 -14.65
N SER A 954 22.81 -1.21 -14.75
CA SER A 954 22.16 -1.57 -16.01
C SER A 954 22.39 -0.45 -17.02
N PHE A 955 22.79 -0.74 -18.25
CA PHE A 955 23.05 0.29 -19.27
C PHE A 955 22.57 -0.11 -20.67
N TYR A 956 22.31 0.90 -21.50
CA TYR A 956 21.83 0.76 -22.87
C TYR A 956 22.93 1.14 -23.87
N VAL A 957 23.01 0.45 -25.01
CA VAL A 957 23.99 0.67 -26.09
C VAL A 957 23.26 0.74 -27.43
N ASN A 958 23.22 1.95 -28.00
CA ASN A 958 22.77 2.21 -29.37
C ASN A 958 23.95 2.11 -30.34
N VAL A 959 23.74 1.50 -31.50
CA VAL A 959 24.72 1.38 -32.60
C VAL A 959 24.02 1.85 -33.89
N PRO A 960 23.82 3.16 -34.10
CA PRO A 960 23.04 3.68 -35.22
C PRO A 960 23.59 3.27 -36.60
N SER A 961 24.90 3.02 -36.71
CA SER A 961 25.57 2.47 -37.89
C SER A 961 25.05 1.09 -38.35
N ARG A 962 24.27 0.36 -37.52
CA ARG A 962 23.57 -0.88 -37.92
C ARG A 962 22.37 -0.65 -38.83
N VAL A 963 21.67 0.49 -38.66
CA VAL A 963 20.40 0.82 -39.37
C VAL A 963 20.58 1.99 -40.34
N ASP A 964 21.58 2.84 -40.11
CA ASP A 964 21.95 3.95 -40.97
C ASP A 964 23.48 4.01 -41.13
N PRO A 965 24.04 3.51 -42.25
CA PRO A 965 25.47 3.56 -42.53
C PRO A 965 26.08 4.97 -42.56
N THR A 966 25.29 6.05 -42.59
CA THR A 966 25.80 7.42 -42.53
C THR A 966 26.19 7.88 -41.12
N ALA A 967 26.01 7.05 -40.10
CA ALA A 967 26.41 7.37 -38.72
C ALA A 967 27.92 7.21 -38.44
N ALA A 968 28.66 6.45 -39.27
CA ALA A 968 30.07 6.17 -39.06
C ALA A 968 30.83 6.05 -40.41
N PRO A 969 32.18 6.13 -40.41
CA PRO A 969 32.99 5.82 -41.58
C PRO A 969 32.78 4.37 -42.08
N PRO A 970 32.95 4.09 -43.38
CA PRO A 970 32.87 2.72 -43.91
C PRO A 970 33.80 1.75 -43.19
N GLY A 971 33.24 0.66 -42.64
CA GLY A 971 33.99 -0.36 -41.89
C GLY A 971 34.18 -0.06 -40.40
N CYS A 972 33.75 1.11 -39.92
CA CYS A 972 33.78 1.54 -38.52
C CYS A 972 32.37 1.45 -37.88
N ASP A 973 32.28 1.69 -36.57
CA ASP A 973 31.00 1.84 -35.85
C ASP A 973 30.99 3.14 -35.04
N SER A 974 29.80 3.73 -34.90
CA SER A 974 29.50 4.80 -33.94
C SER A 974 28.60 4.22 -32.87
N ILE A 975 28.95 4.31 -31.59
CA ILE A 975 28.09 3.80 -30.50
C ILE A 975 27.78 4.85 -29.43
N VAL A 976 26.58 4.78 -28.88
CA VAL A 976 26.11 5.64 -27.79
C VAL A 976 25.71 4.76 -26.61
N ILE A 977 26.39 4.92 -25.49
CA ILE A 977 26.16 4.13 -24.28
C ILE A 977 25.53 5.03 -23.22
N LEU A 978 24.30 4.70 -22.80
CA LEU A 978 23.56 5.43 -21.77
C LEU A 978 23.56 4.62 -20.47
N VAL A 979 24.30 5.11 -19.49
CA VAL A 979 24.26 4.64 -18.10
C VAL A 979 23.26 5.53 -17.33
N PRO A 980 22.15 5.00 -16.79
CA PRO A 980 21.24 5.77 -15.96
C PRO A 980 21.87 6.05 -14.58
N VAL A 981 21.70 7.27 -14.08
CA VAL A 981 22.36 7.74 -12.84
C VAL A 981 21.43 8.64 -12.04
N GLY A 982 21.70 8.81 -10.75
CA GLY A 982 21.03 9.82 -9.95
C GLY A 982 21.15 11.23 -10.52
N HIS A 983 20.13 12.05 -10.27
CA HIS A 983 20.20 13.48 -10.57
C HIS A 983 21.15 14.20 -9.58
N LEU A 984 21.62 15.39 -9.94
CA LEU A 984 22.32 16.26 -9.00
C LEU A 984 21.37 16.63 -7.84
N ILE A 985 21.86 16.63 -6.61
CA ILE A 985 21.16 17.24 -5.47
C ILE A 985 21.82 18.61 -5.22
N SER A 986 21.41 19.30 -4.17
CA SER A 986 21.88 20.62 -3.82
C SER A 986 21.88 20.80 -2.30
N ASP A 987 22.77 21.64 -1.78
CA ASP A 987 22.77 22.03 -0.37
C ASP A 987 21.42 22.62 0.11
N ALA A 988 20.57 23.09 -0.82
CA ALA A 988 19.24 23.64 -0.53
C ALA A 988 18.10 22.61 -0.61
N SER A 989 18.31 21.42 -1.17
CA SER A 989 17.26 20.40 -1.38
C SER A 989 17.19 19.32 -0.29
N ALA A 990 17.81 19.55 0.86
CA ALA A 990 17.79 18.70 2.06
C ALA A 990 16.41 18.66 2.78
N THR A 991 15.32 18.51 2.01
CA THR A 991 13.93 18.37 2.49
C THR A 991 13.14 17.25 1.82
N HIS A 992 13.73 16.50 0.88
CA HIS A 992 13.28 15.12 0.65
C HIS A 992 13.53 14.30 1.93
N ASN A 993 13.00 13.08 2.02
CA ASN A 993 13.18 12.25 3.20
C ASN A 993 14.63 11.73 3.30
N GLY A 994 15.57 12.59 3.71
CA GLY A 994 17.00 12.30 3.82
C GLY A 994 17.55 12.03 5.22
N SER A 995 18.75 11.46 5.31
CA SER A 995 19.46 11.13 6.55
C SER A 995 20.33 12.29 7.03
N LEU A 996 19.66 13.34 7.51
CA LEU A 996 20.28 14.61 7.93
C LEU A 996 21.35 14.51 9.04
N ASP A 997 21.42 13.37 9.74
CA ASP A 997 22.30 13.17 10.91
C ASP A 997 23.48 12.21 10.64
N SER A 998 23.77 11.88 9.37
CA SER A 998 24.94 11.08 8.99
C SER A 998 26.19 11.98 8.79
N PRO A 999 27.24 11.89 9.64
CA PRO A 999 28.39 12.79 9.59
C PRO A 999 29.36 12.42 8.46
N GLY A 1000 29.01 12.78 7.23
CA GLY A 1000 29.84 12.60 6.05
C GLY A 1000 29.03 12.88 4.79
N LYS A 1001 29.10 14.11 4.26
CA LYS A 1001 28.50 14.42 2.96
C LYS A 1001 29.19 13.58 1.87
N THR A 1002 28.46 12.66 1.26
CA THR A 1002 28.87 12.04 0.00
C THR A 1002 29.09 13.15 -1.05
N LYS A 1003 30.05 12.93 -1.94
CA LYS A 1003 30.36 13.78 -3.09
C LYS A 1003 30.35 12.89 -4.36
N GLN A 1004 29.40 13.06 -5.28
CA GLN A 1004 29.29 12.41 -6.59
C GLN A 1004 30.44 12.94 -7.45
N ASP A 1005 31.69 12.64 -7.12
CA ASP A 1005 32.87 13.10 -7.85
C ASP A 1005 32.78 12.60 -9.30
N TRP A 1006 32.14 13.38 -10.17
CA TRP A 1006 31.66 12.96 -11.50
C TRP A 1006 32.81 12.56 -12.42
N PRO A 1007 34.03 13.14 -12.34
CA PRO A 1007 35.23 12.58 -12.95
C PRO A 1007 35.53 11.14 -12.50
N THR A 1008 35.53 10.87 -11.19
CA THR A 1008 35.77 9.54 -10.62
C THR A 1008 34.62 8.56 -10.91
N LEU A 1009 33.37 9.01 -10.80
CA LEU A 1009 32.18 8.22 -11.14
C LEU A 1009 32.11 7.90 -12.64
N ARG A 1010 32.46 8.85 -13.52
CA ARG A 1010 32.59 8.65 -14.97
C ARG A 1010 33.68 7.64 -15.28
N SER A 1011 34.86 7.78 -14.66
CA SER A 1011 35.97 6.83 -14.80
C SER A 1011 35.58 5.42 -14.37
N ARG A 1012 34.94 5.28 -13.20
CA ARG A 1012 34.42 4.00 -12.69
C ARG A 1012 33.35 3.40 -13.61
N ALA A 1013 32.39 4.19 -14.07
CA ALA A 1013 31.33 3.74 -14.97
C ALA A 1013 31.90 3.31 -16.33
N ARG A 1014 32.86 4.06 -16.89
CA ARG A 1014 33.59 3.71 -18.11
C ARG A 1014 34.27 2.35 -18.00
N ALA A 1015 34.99 2.13 -16.89
CA ALA A 1015 35.68 0.87 -16.62
C ALA A 1015 34.71 -0.31 -16.45
N GLN A 1016 33.60 -0.12 -15.71
CA GLN A 1016 32.59 -1.16 -15.51
C GLN A 1016 31.84 -1.48 -16.82
N VAL A 1017 31.48 -0.47 -17.64
CA VAL A 1017 30.88 -0.68 -18.97
C VAL A 1017 31.79 -1.52 -19.87
N LEU A 1018 33.07 -1.15 -20.00
CA LEU A 1018 34.03 -1.89 -20.81
C LEU A 1018 34.16 -3.35 -20.32
N LYS A 1019 34.32 -3.54 -19.00
CA LYS A 1019 34.41 -4.85 -18.36
C LYS A 1019 33.15 -5.70 -18.60
N THR A 1020 31.95 -5.13 -18.42
CA THR A 1020 30.68 -5.84 -18.57
C THR A 1020 30.44 -6.26 -20.03
N ILE A 1021 30.80 -5.41 -21.00
CA ILE A 1021 30.76 -5.77 -22.42
C ILE A 1021 31.76 -6.90 -22.71
N GLN A 1022 33.03 -6.75 -22.32
CA GLN A 1022 34.07 -7.77 -22.50
C GLN A 1022 33.69 -9.13 -21.87
N THR A 1023 33.08 -9.11 -20.68
CA THR A 1023 32.68 -10.33 -19.95
C THR A 1023 31.49 -11.03 -20.62
N ARG A 1024 30.52 -10.28 -21.15
CA ARG A 1024 29.24 -10.84 -21.63
C ARG A 1024 29.17 -11.10 -23.14
N ILE A 1025 29.93 -10.38 -23.96
CA ILE A 1025 30.02 -10.61 -25.42
C ILE A 1025 31.41 -11.03 -25.91
N GLY A 1026 32.40 -11.13 -25.02
CA GLY A 1026 33.77 -11.55 -25.37
C GLY A 1026 34.62 -10.51 -26.10
N VAL A 1027 34.11 -9.29 -26.33
CA VAL A 1027 34.79 -8.24 -27.09
C VAL A 1027 35.34 -7.15 -26.15
N ASP A 1028 36.66 -6.98 -26.14
CA ASP A 1028 37.27 -5.77 -25.59
C ASP A 1028 37.09 -4.58 -26.55
N LEU A 1029 36.28 -3.60 -26.14
CA LEU A 1029 36.10 -2.35 -26.89
C LEU A 1029 37.20 -1.32 -26.62
N GLY A 1030 37.97 -1.46 -25.53
CA GLY A 1030 38.94 -0.44 -25.08
C GLY A 1030 39.95 -0.04 -26.16
N PRO A 1031 40.63 -1.01 -26.83
CA PRO A 1031 41.54 -0.74 -27.94
C PRO A 1031 40.89 -0.27 -29.25
N LEU A 1032 39.55 -0.29 -29.33
CA LEU A 1032 38.81 0.07 -30.55
C LEU A 1032 38.34 1.53 -30.54
N ILE A 1033 38.25 2.17 -29.37
CA ILE A 1033 37.78 3.56 -29.23
C ILE A 1033 38.82 4.52 -29.82
N VAL A 1034 38.48 5.15 -30.94
CA VAL A 1034 39.29 6.22 -31.59
C VAL A 1034 38.86 7.63 -31.17
N HIS A 1035 37.64 7.77 -30.65
CA HIS A 1035 37.12 9.03 -30.13
C HIS A 1035 36.15 8.76 -28.96
N GLU A 1036 36.19 9.61 -27.93
CA GLU A 1036 35.28 9.59 -26.80
C GLU A 1036 34.83 11.00 -26.42
N GLN A 1037 33.51 11.19 -26.32
CA GLN A 1037 32.87 12.35 -25.71
C GLN A 1037 31.87 11.86 -24.64
N THR A 1038 31.56 12.67 -23.62
CA THR A 1038 30.59 12.29 -22.58
C THR A 1038 29.66 13.42 -22.17
N ASN A 1039 28.37 13.11 -21.96
CA ASN A 1039 27.44 13.97 -21.22
C ASN A 1039 27.23 13.38 -19.81
N ASP A 1040 27.55 14.13 -18.76
CA ASP A 1040 27.18 13.82 -17.37
C ASP A 1040 26.02 14.73 -16.89
N PRO A 1041 25.46 14.54 -15.68
CA PRO A 1041 24.35 15.37 -15.19
C PRO A 1041 24.67 16.87 -15.05
N LEU A 1042 25.94 17.25 -14.92
CA LEU A 1042 26.35 18.66 -14.97
C LEU A 1042 26.29 19.16 -16.40
N THR A 1043 26.79 18.39 -17.37
CA THR A 1043 26.61 18.68 -18.81
C THR A 1043 25.14 18.84 -19.15
N TRP A 1044 24.27 17.91 -18.72
CA TRP A 1044 22.83 18.00 -18.96
C TRP A 1044 22.19 19.26 -18.35
N LYS A 1045 22.60 19.65 -17.13
CA LYS A 1045 22.14 20.88 -16.48
C LYS A 1045 22.64 22.13 -17.19
N GLN A 1046 23.93 22.20 -17.52
CA GLN A 1046 24.59 23.35 -18.13
C GLN A 1046 24.10 23.57 -19.57
N THR A 1047 24.09 22.53 -20.40
CA THR A 1047 23.72 22.63 -21.82
C THR A 1047 22.22 22.91 -21.98
N PHE A 1048 21.33 22.25 -21.23
CA PHE A 1048 19.88 22.30 -21.49
C PHE A 1048 19.03 23.01 -20.44
N ASN A 1049 19.65 23.67 -19.45
CA ASN A 1049 18.96 24.32 -18.33
C ASN A 1049 18.04 23.37 -17.54
N LEU A 1050 18.34 22.07 -17.50
CA LEU A 1050 17.52 21.07 -16.81
C LEU A 1050 17.75 21.16 -15.30
N ASP A 1051 16.67 21.28 -14.51
CA ASP A 1051 16.82 21.18 -13.05
C ASP A 1051 17.45 19.85 -12.66
N ARG A 1052 18.38 19.90 -11.71
CA ARG A 1052 19.19 18.77 -11.23
C ARG A 1052 19.92 17.97 -12.34
N GLY A 1053 19.99 18.49 -13.57
CA GLY A 1053 20.49 17.74 -14.73
C GLY A 1053 19.60 16.59 -15.17
N ALA A 1054 18.34 16.54 -14.72
CA ALA A 1054 17.47 15.38 -14.92
C ALA A 1054 16.95 15.28 -16.37
N ILE A 1055 17.32 14.20 -17.07
CA ILE A 1055 17.13 14.09 -18.52
C ILE A 1055 15.66 13.92 -18.96
N LEU A 1056 14.73 13.64 -18.04
CA LEU A 1056 13.30 13.46 -18.31
C LEU A 1056 12.40 14.45 -17.53
N GLY A 1057 12.98 15.39 -16.77
CA GLY A 1057 12.26 16.45 -16.07
C GLY A 1057 11.59 16.00 -14.75
N LEU A 1058 10.43 16.57 -14.42
CA LEU A 1058 9.63 16.12 -13.28
C LEU A 1058 9.27 14.64 -13.39
N SER A 1059 9.38 13.91 -12.27
CA SER A 1059 9.15 12.44 -12.24
C SER A 1059 7.73 12.05 -12.68
N HIS A 1060 7.53 10.76 -12.98
CA HIS A 1060 6.23 10.23 -13.43
C HIS A 1060 5.49 9.46 -12.31
N SER A 1061 5.81 9.81 -11.04
CA SER A 1061 5.13 9.30 -9.85
C SER A 1061 3.65 9.74 -9.80
N PHE A 1062 2.83 9.04 -9.02
CA PHE A 1062 1.38 9.28 -8.94
C PHE A 1062 1.00 10.75 -8.63
N PHE A 1063 1.82 11.47 -7.87
CA PHE A 1063 1.61 12.89 -7.51
C PHE A 1063 2.27 13.90 -8.47
N ASN A 1064 2.86 13.45 -9.58
CA ASN A 1064 3.40 14.29 -10.64
C ASN A 1064 2.77 13.97 -12.03
N VAL A 1065 1.66 13.23 -12.08
CA VAL A 1065 0.91 12.94 -13.33
C VAL A 1065 -0.53 13.48 -13.27
N LEU A 1066 -1.19 13.55 -14.44
CA LEU A 1066 -2.57 14.06 -14.59
C LEU A 1066 -2.72 15.45 -13.93
N SER A 1067 -3.84 15.72 -13.24
CA SER A 1067 -4.10 17.01 -12.58
C SER A 1067 -3.11 17.39 -11.46
N PHE A 1068 -2.17 16.51 -11.08
CA PHE A 1068 -1.09 16.84 -10.14
C PHE A 1068 0.19 17.31 -10.85
N ARG A 1069 0.36 17.02 -12.14
CA ARG A 1069 1.44 17.57 -12.97
C ARG A 1069 1.19 19.07 -13.20
N PRO A 1070 2.23 19.93 -13.28
CA PRO A 1070 2.03 21.35 -13.52
C PRO A 1070 1.32 21.64 -14.85
N LYS A 1071 0.47 22.68 -14.82
CA LYS A 1071 -0.39 23.07 -15.95
C LYS A 1071 0.42 23.72 -17.07
N THR A 1072 -0.13 23.65 -18.27
CA THR A 1072 0.37 24.31 -19.50
C THR A 1072 0.11 25.83 -19.54
N ARG A 1073 -0.79 26.35 -18.71
CA ARG A 1073 -0.98 27.79 -18.44
C ARG A 1073 -0.32 28.14 -17.11
N HIS A 1074 0.22 29.35 -16.97
CA HIS A 1074 0.88 29.80 -15.74
C HIS A 1074 -0.02 29.68 -14.50
N GLU A 1075 0.42 28.93 -13.48
CA GLU A 1075 -0.39 28.53 -12.32
C GLU A 1075 -0.94 29.75 -11.55
N GLU A 1076 -0.10 30.75 -11.29
CA GLU A 1076 -0.45 31.96 -10.53
C GLU A 1076 -1.10 33.06 -11.41
N GLY A 1077 -1.52 32.72 -12.64
CA GLY A 1077 -2.44 33.56 -13.43
C GLY A 1077 -1.84 34.65 -14.33
N ILE A 1078 -0.53 34.60 -14.67
CA ILE A 1078 0.07 35.51 -15.66
C ILE A 1078 -0.56 35.25 -17.03
N LYS A 1079 -1.28 36.24 -17.57
CA LYS A 1079 -1.93 36.16 -18.89
C LYS A 1079 -0.91 36.14 -20.02
N GLY A 1080 -1.17 35.36 -21.06
CA GLY A 1080 -0.29 35.23 -22.22
C GLY A 1080 0.97 34.40 -21.97
N LEU A 1081 1.11 33.73 -20.82
CA LEU A 1081 2.25 32.88 -20.50
C LEU A 1081 1.86 31.41 -20.40
N TYR A 1082 2.48 30.61 -21.28
CA TYR A 1082 2.25 29.17 -21.41
C TYR A 1082 3.57 28.41 -21.28
N PHE A 1083 3.48 27.14 -20.89
CA PHE A 1083 4.62 26.23 -20.76
C PHE A 1083 4.37 24.94 -21.55
N VAL A 1084 5.41 24.42 -22.19
CA VAL A 1084 5.37 23.20 -23.02
C VAL A 1084 6.62 22.34 -22.80
N GLY A 1085 6.53 21.05 -23.07
CA GLY A 1085 7.64 20.09 -22.98
C GLY A 1085 7.63 19.23 -21.71
N ALA A 1086 8.68 18.43 -21.53
CA ALA A 1086 8.70 17.26 -20.65
C ALA A 1086 8.27 17.49 -19.19
N SER A 1087 8.53 18.67 -18.62
CA SER A 1087 8.22 18.99 -17.21
C SER A 1087 6.80 19.57 -17.01
N THR A 1088 5.97 19.59 -18.05
CA THR A 1088 4.55 19.99 -18.02
C THR A 1088 3.62 18.82 -18.37
N HIS A 1089 2.30 19.04 -18.32
CA HIS A 1089 1.33 18.11 -18.91
C HIS A 1089 1.50 18.03 -20.44
N PRO A 1090 1.56 16.84 -21.08
CA PRO A 1090 1.20 15.54 -20.51
C PRO A 1090 2.32 14.81 -19.76
N GLY A 1091 3.59 14.96 -20.17
CA GLY A 1091 4.71 14.19 -19.64
C GLY A 1091 5.95 14.21 -20.53
N THR A 1092 6.88 13.29 -20.27
CA THR A 1092 8.14 13.14 -21.01
C THR A 1092 8.05 12.21 -22.22
N GLY A 1093 9.09 12.21 -23.05
CA GLY A 1093 9.18 11.46 -24.31
C GLY A 1093 8.80 12.32 -25.53
N VAL A 1094 9.46 12.09 -26.67
CA VAL A 1094 9.27 12.89 -27.90
C VAL A 1094 7.80 12.94 -28.37
N PRO A 1095 7.06 11.82 -28.57
CA PRO A 1095 5.66 11.88 -29.01
C PRO A 1095 4.75 12.62 -28.01
N ILE A 1096 5.06 12.55 -26.71
CA ILE A 1096 4.31 13.22 -25.65
C ILE A 1096 4.58 14.74 -25.65
N CYS A 1097 5.82 15.16 -25.94
CA CYS A 1097 6.16 16.56 -26.19
C CYS A 1097 5.45 17.11 -27.44
N LEU A 1098 5.34 16.33 -28.52
CA LEU A 1098 4.60 16.72 -29.73
C LEU A 1098 3.08 16.88 -29.45
N ALA A 1099 2.51 15.96 -28.67
CA ALA A 1099 1.13 16.05 -28.19
C ALA A 1099 0.92 17.27 -27.27
N GLY A 1100 1.89 17.55 -26.38
CA GLY A 1100 1.92 18.76 -25.56
C GLY A 1100 1.93 20.04 -26.39
N GLY A 1101 2.72 20.08 -27.48
CA GLY A 1101 2.72 21.20 -28.43
C GLY A 1101 1.37 21.42 -29.10
N LYS A 1102 0.67 20.34 -29.50
CA LYS A 1102 -0.71 20.41 -30.01
C LYS A 1102 -1.69 20.98 -28.97
N ILE A 1103 -1.59 20.53 -27.71
CA ILE A 1103 -2.41 21.03 -26.60
C ILE A 1103 -2.16 22.53 -26.35
N VAL A 1104 -0.90 22.95 -26.28
CA VAL A 1104 -0.53 24.35 -26.01
C VAL A 1104 -0.94 25.27 -27.16
N ALA A 1105 -0.66 24.91 -28.42
CA ALA A 1105 -1.12 25.67 -29.57
C ALA A 1105 -2.66 25.82 -29.58
N THR A 1106 -3.38 24.72 -29.30
CA THR A 1106 -4.86 24.74 -29.19
C THR A 1106 -5.34 25.66 -28.08
N GLN A 1107 -4.66 25.69 -26.92
CA GLN A 1107 -5.02 26.60 -25.81
C GLN A 1107 -4.75 28.06 -26.14
N VAL A 1108 -3.64 28.38 -26.81
CA VAL A 1108 -3.35 29.76 -27.27
C VAL A 1108 -4.42 30.24 -28.24
N LEU A 1109 -4.83 29.41 -29.21
CA LEU A 1109 -5.91 29.76 -30.14
C LEU A 1109 -7.24 29.99 -29.41
N GLN A 1110 -7.61 29.10 -28.50
CA GLN A 1110 -8.84 29.22 -27.69
C GLN A 1110 -8.86 30.47 -26.81
N ASP A 1111 -7.73 30.83 -26.18
CA ASP A 1111 -7.63 32.02 -25.32
C ASP A 1111 -7.62 33.34 -26.12
N GLN A 1112 -7.35 33.28 -27.43
CA GLN A 1112 -7.47 34.40 -28.37
C GLN A 1112 -8.81 34.39 -29.15
N GLY A 1113 -9.67 33.38 -28.94
CA GLY A 1113 -10.96 33.24 -29.63
C GLY A 1113 -10.86 32.79 -31.10
N LEU A 1114 -9.75 32.16 -31.49
CA LEU A 1114 -9.48 31.72 -32.86
C LEU A 1114 -9.86 30.24 -33.08
N GLU A 1115 -10.24 29.91 -34.31
CA GLU A 1115 -10.48 28.52 -34.73
C GLU A 1115 -9.18 27.70 -34.84
N VAL A 1116 -9.31 26.38 -34.81
CA VAL A 1116 -8.19 25.43 -34.80
C VAL A 1116 -8.01 24.81 -36.19
N PRO A 1117 -6.93 25.11 -36.95
CA PRO A 1117 -6.81 24.76 -38.37
C PRO A 1117 -6.28 23.34 -38.63
N TRP A 1118 -6.47 22.42 -37.69
CA TRP A 1118 -6.13 20.99 -37.81
C TRP A 1118 -7.22 20.10 -37.21
N PRO A 1119 -7.41 18.86 -37.70
CA PRO A 1119 -8.55 18.03 -37.29
C PRO A 1119 -8.60 17.71 -35.79
N ALA A 1120 -9.81 17.69 -35.24
CA ALA A 1120 -10.10 17.03 -33.97
C ALA A 1120 -9.83 15.52 -34.12
N GLY A 1121 -8.92 14.96 -33.31
CA GLY A 1121 -8.26 13.69 -33.61
C GLY A 1121 -9.17 12.46 -33.60
N GLY A 1122 -9.43 11.91 -34.78
CA GLY A 1122 -9.79 10.50 -34.97
C GLY A 1122 -8.54 9.61 -35.14
N MET A 1123 -8.69 8.29 -34.98
CA MET A 1123 -7.62 7.33 -35.25
C MET A 1123 -7.38 7.18 -36.76
N LEU A 1124 -6.14 6.87 -37.13
CA LEU A 1124 -5.85 6.19 -38.38
C LEU A 1124 -6.07 4.69 -38.12
N GLU A 1125 -6.94 4.04 -38.89
CA GLU A 1125 -6.92 2.57 -38.94
C GLU A 1125 -5.62 2.12 -39.63
N PRO A 1126 -4.89 1.12 -39.08
CA PRO A 1126 -3.75 0.55 -39.79
C PRO A 1126 -4.20 -0.07 -41.11
N ALA A 1127 -3.52 0.27 -42.21
CA ALA A 1127 -3.84 -0.23 -43.55
C ALA A 1127 -3.42 -1.70 -43.74
N VAL A 1128 -4.11 -2.62 -43.05
CA VAL A 1128 -3.91 -4.07 -43.11
C VAL A 1128 -5.19 -4.72 -43.65
N ASN A 1129 -5.22 -4.93 -44.97
CA ASN A 1129 -6.27 -5.56 -45.80
C ASN A 1129 -7.43 -6.23 -45.04
N ALA A 1130 -8.43 -5.43 -44.65
CA ALA A 1130 -9.60 -5.89 -43.93
C ALA A 1130 -10.60 -6.60 -44.85
N THR A 1131 -10.43 -7.91 -45.06
CA THR A 1131 -11.51 -8.76 -45.60
C THR A 1131 -12.62 -8.86 -44.56
N SER A 1132 -13.70 -8.11 -44.73
CA SER A 1132 -14.83 -8.05 -43.81
C SER A 1132 -15.52 -9.41 -43.69
N LYS A 1133 -15.26 -10.12 -42.58
CA LYS A 1133 -16.12 -11.22 -42.12
C LYS A 1133 -17.07 -10.69 -41.05
N GLU A 1134 -18.36 -10.72 -41.36
CA GLU A 1134 -19.41 -10.60 -40.35
C GLU A 1134 -19.23 -11.72 -39.32
N LYS A 1135 -19.04 -11.37 -38.04
CA LYS A 1135 -19.13 -12.34 -36.95
C LYS A 1135 -20.58 -12.80 -36.81
N LYS A 1136 -20.80 -14.10 -36.72
CA LYS A 1136 -22.11 -14.67 -36.34
C LYS A 1136 -22.05 -15.04 -34.86
N GLU A 1137 -23.21 -15.10 -34.19
CA GLU A 1137 -23.28 -15.36 -32.74
C GLU A 1137 -22.61 -16.69 -32.32
N ILE A 1138 -22.52 -17.65 -33.25
CA ILE A 1138 -21.79 -18.92 -33.09
C ILE A 1138 -20.27 -18.77 -32.88
N ASP A 1139 -19.69 -17.60 -33.15
CA ASP A 1139 -18.26 -17.30 -32.96
C ASP A 1139 -17.95 -16.70 -31.56
N GLU A 1140 -18.93 -16.63 -30.64
CA GLU A 1140 -18.74 -16.09 -29.28
C GLU A 1140 -17.98 -17.05 -28.35
N LEU A 1141 -16.65 -16.91 -28.35
CA LEU A 1141 -15.72 -17.68 -27.52
C LEU A 1141 -15.90 -17.38 -26.01
N HIS A 1142 -16.74 -18.19 -25.35
CA HIS A 1142 -17.08 -18.08 -23.93
C HIS A 1142 -15.84 -18.32 -23.03
N ARG A 1143 -15.17 -17.23 -22.60
CA ARG A 1143 -14.03 -17.30 -21.68
C ARG A 1143 -14.46 -17.86 -20.31
N PRO A 1144 -13.73 -18.81 -19.70
CA PRO A 1144 -14.00 -19.25 -18.33
C PRO A 1144 -13.79 -18.08 -17.35
N LEU A 1145 -14.76 -17.82 -16.46
CA LEU A 1145 -14.69 -16.67 -15.56
C LEU A 1145 -13.64 -16.87 -14.47
N THR A 1146 -12.92 -15.79 -14.17
CA THR A 1146 -11.94 -15.74 -13.07
C THR A 1146 -12.61 -15.89 -11.69
N ILE A 1147 -11.82 -16.25 -10.68
CA ILE A 1147 -12.29 -16.46 -9.30
C ILE A 1147 -13.02 -15.23 -8.74
N PHE A 1148 -12.66 -14.02 -9.14
CA PHE A 1148 -13.40 -12.80 -8.77
C PHE A 1148 -14.81 -12.76 -9.36
N GLY A 1149 -14.99 -13.20 -10.61
CA GLY A 1149 -16.30 -13.38 -11.23
C GLY A 1149 -17.13 -14.47 -10.55
N TRP A 1150 -16.49 -15.55 -10.07
CA TRP A 1150 -17.14 -16.53 -9.19
C TRP A 1150 -17.56 -15.92 -7.85
N ILE A 1151 -16.71 -15.15 -7.17
CA ILE A 1151 -17.05 -14.48 -5.90
C ILE A 1151 -18.21 -13.51 -6.11
N VAL A 1152 -18.22 -12.71 -7.19
CA VAL A 1152 -19.35 -11.81 -7.49
C VAL A 1152 -20.62 -12.59 -7.82
N ARG A 1153 -20.55 -13.70 -8.57
CA ARG A 1153 -21.71 -14.57 -8.84
C ARG A 1153 -22.18 -15.36 -7.62
N ILE A 1154 -21.30 -15.70 -6.68
CA ILE A 1154 -21.63 -16.31 -5.39
C ILE A 1154 -22.24 -15.26 -4.45
N LEU A 1155 -21.75 -14.03 -4.43
CA LEU A 1155 -22.39 -12.93 -3.70
C LEU A 1155 -23.78 -12.62 -4.26
N ILE A 1156 -23.93 -12.48 -5.57
CA ILE A 1156 -25.24 -12.34 -6.23
C ILE A 1156 -26.11 -13.59 -5.96
N GLY A 1157 -25.54 -14.79 -5.98
CA GLY A 1157 -26.23 -16.04 -5.67
C GLY A 1157 -26.73 -16.10 -4.22
N ILE A 1158 -25.92 -15.66 -3.25
CA ILE A 1158 -26.29 -15.51 -1.84
C ILE A 1158 -27.33 -14.40 -1.66
N LEU A 1159 -27.27 -13.33 -2.45
CA LEU A 1159 -28.25 -12.24 -2.44
C LEU A 1159 -29.58 -12.70 -3.05
N VAL A 1160 -29.56 -13.51 -4.11
CA VAL A 1160 -30.76 -14.12 -4.75
C VAL A 1160 -31.34 -15.25 -3.91
N VAL A 1161 -30.52 -16.10 -3.27
CA VAL A 1161 -30.97 -17.10 -2.30
C VAL A 1161 -31.49 -16.43 -1.03
N GLY A 1162 -30.85 -15.35 -0.58
CA GLY A 1162 -31.34 -14.49 0.49
C GLY A 1162 -32.67 -13.82 0.13
N LEU A 1163 -32.83 -13.37 -1.11
CA LEU A 1163 -34.09 -12.84 -1.63
C LEU A 1163 -35.16 -13.94 -1.71
N PHE A 1164 -34.81 -15.16 -2.12
CA PHE A 1164 -35.72 -16.31 -2.13
C PHE A 1164 -36.14 -16.74 -0.73
N ILE A 1165 -35.21 -16.75 0.24
CA ILE A 1165 -35.51 -17.02 1.65
C ILE A 1165 -36.37 -15.90 2.23
N ALA A 1166 -36.08 -14.63 1.93
CA ALA A 1166 -36.90 -13.50 2.35
C ALA A 1166 -38.31 -13.55 1.74
N LEU A 1167 -38.45 -13.90 0.45
CA LEU A 1167 -39.72 -14.09 -0.24
C LEU A 1167 -40.49 -15.30 0.31
N TRP A 1168 -39.81 -16.40 0.66
CA TRP A 1168 -40.41 -17.61 1.24
C TRP A 1168 -40.87 -17.39 2.69
N VAL A 1169 -40.06 -16.70 3.50
CA VAL A 1169 -40.46 -16.23 4.84
C VAL A 1169 -41.62 -15.25 4.75
N ASN A 1170 -41.59 -14.30 3.80
CA ASN A 1170 -42.69 -13.36 3.59
C ASN A 1170 -43.97 -14.05 3.09
N ALA A 1171 -43.87 -15.10 2.27
CA ALA A 1171 -45.01 -15.93 1.89
C ALA A 1171 -45.61 -16.65 3.11
N MET A 1172 -44.78 -17.28 3.94
CA MET A 1172 -45.26 -17.88 5.21
C MET A 1172 -45.88 -16.84 6.17
N TRP A 1173 -45.38 -15.60 6.17
CA TRP A 1173 -45.94 -14.51 6.97
C TRP A 1173 -47.29 -14.03 6.42
N MET A 1174 -47.40 -13.85 5.10
CA MET A 1174 -48.64 -13.45 4.41
C MET A 1174 -49.74 -14.50 4.51
N ASP A 1175 -49.43 -15.79 4.29
CA ASP A 1175 -50.39 -16.89 4.43
C ASP A 1175 -50.94 -16.99 5.86
N SER A 1176 -50.19 -16.54 6.87
CA SER A 1176 -50.65 -16.46 8.27
C SER A 1176 -51.53 -15.25 8.60
N MET A 1177 -51.68 -14.28 7.68
CA MET A 1177 -52.54 -13.09 7.84
C MET A 1177 -53.79 -13.07 6.94
N ALA A 1178 -53.98 -14.08 6.08
CA ALA A 1178 -55.06 -14.13 5.09
C ALA A 1178 -56.45 -14.49 5.67
N TRP A 1179 -57.00 -13.66 6.57
CA TRP A 1179 -58.39 -13.77 7.02
C TRP A 1179 -59.37 -13.23 5.97
N THR A 1180 -60.17 -14.12 5.38
CA THR A 1180 -61.26 -13.76 4.48
C THR A 1180 -62.47 -13.20 5.26
N PRO A 1181 -63.10 -12.10 4.80
CA PRO A 1181 -64.26 -11.54 5.48
C PRO A 1181 -65.53 -12.37 5.20
N ILE A 1182 -66.18 -12.87 6.25
CA ILE A 1182 -67.49 -13.54 6.18
C ILE A 1182 -68.59 -12.52 6.52
N PRO A 1183 -69.64 -12.37 5.70
CA PRO A 1183 -70.75 -11.47 6.00
C PRO A 1183 -71.68 -11.96 7.12
N TRP A 1184 -72.15 -11.00 7.91
CA TRP A 1184 -73.33 -11.02 8.79
C TRP A 1184 -74.58 -11.80 8.30
N ALA A 1185 -75.09 -12.74 9.10
CA ALA A 1185 -76.54 -12.95 9.35
C ALA A 1185 -76.83 -13.99 10.45
N GLU A 1186 -77.77 -13.64 11.33
CA GLU A 1186 -78.85 -14.43 11.98
C GLU A 1186 -78.66 -15.78 12.72
N GLU A 1187 -79.34 -15.81 13.87
CA GLU A 1187 -80.11 -16.90 14.52
C GLU A 1187 -79.48 -18.18 15.15
N HIS A 1188 -79.66 -18.22 16.49
CA HIS A 1188 -80.33 -19.28 17.27
C HIS A 1188 -79.61 -20.52 17.88
N LEU A 1189 -79.86 -20.63 19.20
CA LEU A 1189 -80.23 -21.84 19.97
C LEU A 1189 -79.15 -22.84 20.49
N TYR A 1190 -78.87 -22.64 21.79
CA TYR A 1190 -79.07 -23.63 22.88
C TYR A 1190 -78.02 -24.72 23.23
N GLN A 1191 -77.90 -24.89 24.56
CA GLN A 1191 -77.52 -26.10 25.33
C GLN A 1191 -76.13 -26.73 25.20
N GLY A 1192 -75.49 -26.86 26.38
CA GLY A 1192 -74.95 -28.16 26.82
C GLY A 1192 -73.51 -28.14 27.31
N PRO A 1193 -73.23 -28.53 28.57
CA PRO A 1193 -71.87 -28.77 29.05
C PRO A 1193 -71.51 -30.27 29.00
N GLU A 1194 -70.22 -30.58 28.85
CA GLU A 1194 -69.50 -31.37 29.88
C GLU A 1194 -67.98 -31.35 29.66
N VAL A 1195 -67.24 -32.01 30.57
CA VAL A 1195 -65.78 -31.93 30.71
C VAL A 1195 -65.15 -33.32 30.58
N SER A 1196 -64.12 -33.45 29.73
CA SER A 1196 -62.99 -34.36 29.98
C SER A 1196 -61.82 -34.01 29.05
N GLY A 1197 -60.60 -34.27 29.50
CA GLY A 1197 -59.40 -33.68 28.90
C GLY A 1197 -58.62 -34.60 27.96
N GLN A 1198 -57.98 -33.99 26.97
CA GLN A 1198 -56.68 -34.40 26.46
C GLN A 1198 -55.93 -33.15 25.98
N LEU A 1199 -54.74 -32.92 26.52
CA LEU A 1199 -53.78 -31.90 26.10
C LEU A 1199 -52.50 -32.60 25.67
N TRP A 1200 -51.77 -32.01 24.71
CA TRP A 1200 -50.51 -32.50 24.11
C TRP A 1200 -50.58 -33.58 23.02
N GLU A 1201 -51.30 -33.33 21.93
CA GLU A 1201 -51.00 -34.00 20.63
C GLU A 1201 -51.27 -33.13 19.38
N GLY A 1202 -51.58 -31.84 19.56
CA GLY A 1202 -52.10 -30.96 18.49
C GLY A 1202 -51.20 -29.83 17.98
N THR A 1203 -49.98 -29.64 18.52
CA THR A 1203 -49.17 -28.44 18.20
C THR A 1203 -48.31 -28.59 16.95
N TRP A 1204 -48.29 -27.53 16.12
CA TRP A 1204 -47.50 -27.38 14.89
C TRP A 1204 -45.99 -27.66 15.07
N PHE A 1205 -45.47 -27.47 16.28
CA PHE A 1205 -44.07 -27.70 16.62
C PHE A 1205 -43.66 -29.19 16.57
N GLY A 1206 -44.57 -30.11 16.92
CA GLY A 1206 -44.27 -31.56 16.94
C GLY A 1206 -44.07 -32.14 15.54
N ARG A 1207 -45.07 -31.97 14.67
CA ARG A 1207 -45.08 -32.53 13.29
C ARG A 1207 -43.95 -31.97 12.40
N THR A 1208 -43.41 -30.80 12.75
CA THR A 1208 -42.28 -30.18 12.06
C THR A 1208 -40.95 -30.88 12.39
N ILE A 1209 -40.81 -31.48 13.58
CA ILE A 1209 -39.58 -32.17 14.01
C ILE A 1209 -39.48 -33.58 13.39
N GLU A 1210 -40.57 -34.35 13.35
CA GLU A 1210 -40.58 -35.69 12.76
C GLU A 1210 -40.21 -35.67 11.27
N ARG A 1211 -40.82 -34.77 10.50
CA ARG A 1211 -40.48 -34.56 9.07
C ARG A 1211 -39.03 -34.12 8.84
N PHE A 1212 -38.39 -33.49 9.83
CA PHE A 1212 -36.97 -33.10 9.72
C PHE A 1212 -36.03 -34.30 9.91
N TYR A 1213 -36.45 -35.31 10.69
CA TYR A 1213 -35.71 -36.56 10.86
C TYR A 1213 -35.86 -37.51 9.67
N GLU A 1214 -37.07 -37.65 9.10
CA GLU A 1214 -37.28 -38.52 7.93
C GLU A 1214 -36.43 -38.12 6.71
N VAL A 1215 -36.27 -36.81 6.46
CA VAL A 1215 -35.47 -36.30 5.33
C VAL A 1215 -33.96 -36.38 5.60
N ALA A 1216 -33.53 -36.36 6.87
CA ALA A 1216 -32.12 -36.43 7.25
C ALA A 1216 -31.55 -37.87 7.29
N GLY A 1217 -32.39 -38.90 7.25
CA GLY A 1217 -31.98 -40.32 7.26
C GLY A 1217 -31.61 -40.92 5.90
N GLY A 1218 -31.41 -40.08 4.87
CA GLY A 1218 -31.36 -40.50 3.46
C GLY A 1218 -30.19 -39.96 2.61
N MET A 1219 -29.06 -39.59 3.22
CA MET A 1219 -27.79 -39.26 2.55
C MET A 1219 -26.59 -39.76 3.35
#